data_AF-A0A6L5YQ11-F1
#
_entry.id   AF-A0A6L5YQ11-F1
#
_cell.length_a   1.000
_cell.length_b   1.000
_cell.length_c   1.000
_cell.angle_alpha   90.00
_cell.angle_beta   90.00
_cell.angle_gamma   90.00
#
_symmetry.space_group_name_H-M   'P 1'
#
loop_
_entity.id
_entity.type
_entity.pdbx_description
1 polymer ?
#
loop_
_entity_poly.entity_id
_entity_poly.type
_entity_poly.pdbx_seq_one_letter_code
_entity_poly.pdbx_strand_id
1 'polypeptide(L)'
;MFSNNHQISIRQVFRLFTYDLIGMSTLLLPGLLAGEVGVDGVFAILAGTAAALCYVRYLGGLGRTMKSGFLVYCGENLPVFWEKLILLGLFVQAAVVSGYTAFVFAHLIQKNLLRDESYWLILLVLACIAGYGIMGGIEGRARIYEVLFWFIMIPLFAMLLGAVKEVDTDYWTPVFMHSAGNVAKASYLVFIFWGTTFWMLFLMEHVKEADREKKIQRSVAKALLFAGILLAAMYMLLLGNFGSAALAGMEYPAVTFMSTVQITGGFLKRADALMLGIWFFTLFALLNTNLYYGARALRKFVGHKGNKRYVTVLVFMAIMCAAFFYQNPNGGRLFLGYLWYIGTPLMIVVPGLIVWCTGRKRGGNPPGEKLKGRKRGRLMIVLGCILSSMFLNGCRSVELEDRCFPMLAAVEEDSLDKSIAFSCIYQPLEKVSDEMTDLDHVGSFATSAEDFYQAQHNYEKQLNKVVDYNHMKVLVLGERFLADSNQFNRMVELLEQESDFPRNTYVCVTDQAGTLLGVNESLSENLGTYLEQLFENDVSVDADGLPTLGSLFDASKNRLETLFLPYLTVQEDKPVITGYYCMQRGVPKGVVSMECGQLGFLENGALKQYIAETGNGDYLRLTAFYTEYDLSAQGRVKISVSCEGELLQGEEVKQQAFQQKVFPEAISHAVTSYVQNLAEDSLKNQKIDLSNSYKKLGGYNRAWYQAWKKQQESGTANAEIPYEDTIQLQYDVRVTMVDH
;
A
#
# COMPACT_ATOMS: atom_id res chain seq x y z
N MET A 1 36.52 -11.78 25.69
CA MET A 1 36.79 -10.78 24.63
C MET A 1 37.01 -11.55 23.32
N PHE A 2 35.95 -11.77 22.53
CA PHE A 2 36.08 -12.46 21.24
C PHE A 2 36.92 -11.60 20.29
N SER A 3 37.94 -12.17 19.64
CA SER A 3 38.77 -11.39 18.71
C SER A 3 37.94 -10.95 17.50
N ASN A 4 37.89 -9.64 17.25
CA ASN A 4 37.25 -9.07 16.07
C ASN A 4 38.08 -9.42 14.82
N ASN A 5 37.84 -10.60 14.25
CA ASN A 5 38.52 -11.06 13.04
C ASN A 5 37.96 -10.40 11.77
N HIS A 6 36.93 -9.54 11.90
CA HIS A 6 36.29 -8.81 10.79
C HIS A 6 35.79 -9.74 9.67
N GLN A 7 35.48 -11.00 10.01
CA GLN A 7 35.00 -12.01 9.08
C GLN A 7 33.50 -12.25 9.27
N ILE A 8 32.80 -12.44 8.17
CA ILE A 8 31.36 -12.78 8.14
C ILE A 8 31.12 -14.08 7.39
N SER A 9 30.08 -14.81 7.80
CA SER A 9 29.69 -16.07 7.17
C SER A 9 28.87 -15.85 5.90
N ILE A 10 28.80 -16.85 5.01
CA ILE A 10 27.95 -16.78 3.81
C ILE A 10 26.48 -16.59 4.18
N ARG A 11 26.03 -17.21 5.28
CA ARG A 11 24.67 -17.05 5.79
C ARG A 11 24.39 -15.59 6.20
N GLN A 12 25.36 -14.93 6.82
CA GLN A 12 25.27 -13.51 7.15
C GLN A 12 25.25 -12.62 5.89
N VAL A 13 26.01 -12.97 4.84
CA VAL A 13 25.96 -12.27 3.55
C VAL A 13 24.56 -12.33 2.94
N PHE A 14 23.92 -13.51 2.91
CA PHE A 14 22.54 -13.65 2.44
C PHE A 14 21.62 -12.69 3.18
N ARG A 15 21.64 -12.72 4.52
CA ARG A 15 20.73 -11.90 5.35
C ARG A 15 20.97 -10.41 5.21
N LEU A 16 22.23 -9.96 5.19
CA LEU A 16 22.59 -8.56 4.96
C LEU A 16 21.94 -8.03 3.68
N PHE A 17 22.09 -8.77 2.58
CA PHE A 17 21.47 -8.38 1.31
C PHE A 17 19.96 -8.47 1.34
N THR A 18 19.37 -9.48 1.97
CA THR A 18 17.92 -9.56 2.12
C THR A 18 17.36 -8.28 2.74
N TYR A 19 17.97 -7.76 3.81
CA TYR A 19 17.54 -6.51 4.42
C TYR A 19 17.77 -5.27 3.54
N ASP A 20 18.95 -5.17 2.93
CA ASP A 20 19.29 -4.04 2.06
C ASP A 20 18.38 -3.97 0.83
N LEU A 21 17.89 -5.12 0.35
CA LEU A 21 17.07 -5.24 -0.85
C LEU A 21 15.58 -4.99 -0.55
N ILE A 22 15.04 -5.49 0.55
CA ILE A 22 13.59 -5.44 0.83
C ILE A 22 13.10 -4.03 1.15
N GLY A 23 13.80 -3.26 1.99
CA GLY A 23 13.22 -2.10 2.65
C GLY A 23 12.63 -1.05 1.70
N MET A 24 13.47 -0.40 0.90
CA MET A 24 13.02 0.65 -0.01
C MET A 24 12.24 0.10 -1.22
N SER A 25 12.57 -1.12 -1.67
CA SER A 25 11.93 -1.72 -2.86
C SER A 25 10.47 -2.06 -2.61
N THR A 26 10.15 -2.70 -1.49
CA THR A 26 8.78 -3.08 -1.14
C THR A 26 7.92 -1.85 -0.82
N LEU A 27 8.47 -0.81 -0.21
CA LEU A 27 7.70 0.40 0.08
C LEU A 27 7.33 1.21 -1.16
N LEU A 28 8.24 1.34 -2.14
CA LEU A 28 8.07 2.30 -3.23
C LEU A 28 7.72 1.65 -4.58
N LEU A 29 8.30 0.48 -4.90
CA LEU A 29 8.12 -0.11 -6.24
C LEU A 29 6.66 -0.45 -6.57
N PRO A 30 5.82 -0.96 -5.65
CA PRO A 30 4.43 -1.30 -6.01
C PRO A 30 3.67 -0.12 -6.62
N GLY A 31 3.67 1.05 -5.97
CA GLY A 31 2.98 2.23 -6.50
C GLY A 31 3.58 2.71 -7.82
N LEU A 32 4.91 2.76 -7.90
CA LEU A 32 5.61 3.17 -9.13
C LEU A 32 5.34 2.23 -10.31
N LEU A 33 5.29 0.92 -10.09
CA LEU A 33 5.02 -0.07 -11.13
C LEU A 33 3.56 -0.07 -11.56
N ALA A 34 2.64 0.09 -10.62
CA ALA A 34 1.22 0.23 -10.93
C ALA A 34 0.96 1.46 -11.82
N GLY A 35 1.61 2.59 -11.53
CA GLY A 35 1.49 3.81 -12.35
C GLY A 35 2.11 3.71 -13.75
N GLU A 36 3.16 2.90 -13.93
CA GLU A 36 3.86 2.77 -15.22
C GLU A 36 3.27 1.67 -16.12
N VAL A 37 2.87 0.53 -15.53
CA VAL A 37 2.48 -0.68 -16.27
C VAL A 37 1.32 -1.46 -15.66
N GLY A 38 0.66 -0.95 -14.61
CA GLY A 38 -0.49 -1.59 -13.96
C GLY A 38 -0.24 -3.07 -13.68
N VAL A 39 -1.19 -3.94 -14.03
CA VAL A 39 -1.10 -5.40 -13.90
C VAL A 39 0.22 -6.01 -14.44
N ASP A 40 0.80 -5.43 -15.49
CA ASP A 40 2.03 -5.93 -16.12
C ASP A 40 3.30 -5.70 -15.28
N GLY A 41 3.16 -5.00 -14.15
CA GLY A 41 4.24 -4.76 -13.19
C GLY A 41 4.88 -6.04 -12.66
N VAL A 42 4.14 -7.15 -12.56
CA VAL A 42 4.69 -8.45 -12.15
C VAL A 42 5.75 -8.95 -13.14
N PHE A 43 5.52 -8.79 -14.44
CA PHE A 43 6.48 -9.18 -15.48
C PHE A 43 7.70 -8.25 -15.46
N ALA A 44 7.50 -6.96 -15.15
CA ALA A 44 8.60 -6.02 -14.95
C ALA A 44 9.47 -6.41 -13.74
N ILE A 45 8.87 -6.87 -12.64
CA ILE A 45 9.61 -7.38 -11.47
C ILE A 45 10.45 -8.60 -11.84
N LEU A 46 9.87 -9.57 -12.55
CA LEU A 46 10.57 -10.77 -12.98
C LEU A 46 11.73 -10.45 -13.92
N ALA A 47 11.49 -9.63 -14.95
CA ALA A 47 12.51 -9.24 -15.92
C ALA A 47 13.63 -8.38 -15.31
N GLY A 48 13.28 -7.40 -14.46
CA GLY A 48 14.26 -6.58 -13.73
C GLY A 48 15.11 -7.39 -12.75
N THR A 49 14.50 -8.36 -12.05
CA THR A 49 15.21 -9.29 -11.18
C THR A 49 16.14 -10.21 -11.97
N ALA A 50 15.70 -10.71 -13.15
CA ALA A 50 16.54 -11.50 -14.03
C ALA A 50 17.76 -10.69 -14.54
N ALA A 51 17.56 -9.42 -14.92
CA ALA A 51 18.64 -8.52 -15.28
C ALA A 51 19.63 -8.30 -14.11
N ALA A 52 19.12 -8.14 -12.88
CA ALA A 52 19.94 -8.02 -11.69
C ALA A 52 20.72 -9.32 -11.38
N LEU A 53 20.15 -10.50 -11.64
CA LEU A 53 20.87 -11.78 -11.51
C LEU A 53 22.01 -11.90 -12.53
N CYS A 54 21.82 -11.41 -13.75
CA CYS A 54 22.89 -11.30 -14.75
C CYS A 54 23.98 -10.34 -14.27
N TYR A 55 23.60 -9.21 -13.68
CA TYR A 55 24.53 -8.25 -13.10
C TYR A 55 25.31 -8.82 -11.91
N VAL A 56 24.69 -9.58 -11.01
CA VAL A 56 25.39 -10.30 -9.93
C VAL A 56 26.41 -11.31 -10.49
N ARG A 57 26.09 -11.99 -11.61
CA ARG A 57 27.06 -12.86 -12.29
C ARG A 57 28.25 -12.08 -12.83
N TYR A 58 27.99 -10.94 -13.43
CA TYR A 58 29.01 -10.02 -13.92
C TYR A 58 29.92 -9.52 -12.80
N LEU A 59 29.36 -9.04 -11.69
CA LEU A 59 30.11 -8.65 -10.49
C LEU A 59 30.90 -9.80 -9.88
N GLY A 60 30.33 -11.01 -9.85
CA GLY A 60 31.03 -12.22 -9.39
C GLY A 60 32.23 -12.57 -10.25
N GLY A 61 32.16 -12.34 -11.56
CA GLY A 61 33.30 -12.47 -12.48
C GLY A 61 34.46 -11.56 -12.09
N LEU A 62 34.18 -10.28 -11.83
CA LEU A 62 35.16 -9.32 -11.32
C LEU A 62 35.67 -9.68 -9.92
N GLY A 63 34.78 -10.11 -9.02
CA GLY A 63 35.16 -10.50 -7.66
C GLY A 63 36.22 -11.60 -7.59
N ARG A 64 36.26 -12.50 -8.59
CA ARG A 64 37.27 -13.57 -8.69
C ARG A 64 38.66 -13.06 -9.05
N THR A 65 38.77 -11.92 -9.73
CA THR A 65 40.09 -11.33 -10.05
C THR A 65 40.66 -10.54 -8.87
N MET A 66 39.85 -10.28 -7.84
CA MET A 66 40.22 -9.47 -6.68
C MET A 66 40.88 -10.31 -5.58
N LYS A 67 42.20 -10.15 -5.43
CA LYS A 67 42.95 -10.70 -4.28
C LYS A 67 42.85 -9.78 -3.05
N SER A 68 42.81 -8.48 -3.28
CA SER A 68 42.68 -7.42 -2.28
C SER A 68 41.23 -6.90 -2.20
N GLY A 69 40.92 -6.09 -1.18
CA GLY A 69 39.61 -5.43 -1.07
C GLY A 69 39.32 -4.49 -2.25
N PHE A 70 38.04 -4.31 -2.60
CA PHE A 70 37.61 -3.56 -3.77
C PHE A 70 38.28 -2.20 -3.93
N LEU A 71 38.30 -1.42 -2.85
CA LEU A 71 38.91 -0.10 -2.88
C LEU A 71 40.39 -0.21 -3.23
N VAL A 72 41.15 -1.10 -2.60
CA VAL A 72 42.59 -1.31 -2.88
C VAL A 72 42.80 -1.74 -4.33
N TYR A 73 42.02 -2.71 -4.79
CA TYR A 73 42.06 -3.23 -6.15
C TYR A 73 41.86 -2.14 -7.22
N CYS A 74 40.96 -1.17 -6.98
CA CYS A 74 40.79 -0.01 -7.86
C CYS A 74 42.08 0.81 -8.00
N GLY A 75 42.83 1.00 -6.92
CA GLY A 75 44.09 1.78 -6.96
C GLY A 75 45.26 1.02 -7.59
N GLU A 76 45.24 -0.31 -7.58
CA GLU A 76 46.26 -1.14 -8.24
C GLU A 76 46.06 -1.20 -9.76
N ASN A 77 44.80 -1.16 -10.21
CA ASN A 77 44.44 -1.47 -11.58
C ASN A 77 44.04 -0.25 -12.42
N LEU A 78 43.62 0.85 -11.81
CA LEU A 78 43.19 2.05 -12.53
C LEU A 78 44.23 3.17 -12.48
N PRO A 79 44.28 4.04 -13.51
CA PRO A 79 44.98 5.32 -13.41
C PRO A 79 44.39 6.19 -12.29
N VAL A 80 45.22 7.00 -11.65
CA VAL A 80 44.86 7.84 -10.49
C VAL A 80 43.63 8.72 -10.75
N PHE A 81 43.49 9.25 -11.97
CA PHE A 81 42.33 10.06 -12.36
C PHE A 81 41.02 9.25 -12.28
N TRP A 82 40.97 8.09 -12.95
CA TRP A 82 39.80 7.20 -12.96
C TRP A 82 39.50 6.62 -11.58
N GLU A 83 40.53 6.25 -10.80
CA GLU A 83 40.36 5.83 -9.42
C GLU A 83 39.64 6.92 -8.60
N LYS A 84 40.13 8.17 -8.63
CA LYS A 84 39.55 9.28 -7.87
C LYS A 84 38.13 9.61 -8.32
N LEU A 85 37.86 9.59 -9.62
CA LEU A 85 36.52 9.83 -10.17
C LEU A 85 35.52 8.78 -9.69
N ILE A 86 35.91 7.50 -9.71
CA ILE A 86 35.08 6.40 -9.22
C ILE A 86 34.84 6.51 -7.72
N LEU A 87 35.88 6.80 -6.93
CA LEU A 87 35.73 6.98 -5.48
C LEU A 87 34.80 8.16 -5.14
N LEU A 88 34.90 9.27 -5.89
CA LEU A 88 33.99 10.40 -5.74
C LEU A 88 32.55 10.02 -6.11
N GLY A 89 32.36 9.34 -7.24
CA GLY A 89 31.04 8.84 -7.66
C GLY A 89 30.41 7.90 -6.62
N LEU A 90 31.17 6.95 -6.07
CA LEU A 90 30.70 6.04 -5.03
C LEU A 90 30.35 6.77 -3.73
N PHE A 91 31.12 7.82 -3.38
CA PHE A 91 30.79 8.67 -2.25
C PHE A 91 29.48 9.44 -2.46
N VAL A 92 29.30 10.05 -3.63
CA VAL A 92 28.06 10.78 -3.98
C VAL A 92 26.87 9.83 -4.00
N GLN A 93 27.00 8.64 -4.62
CA GLN A 93 25.96 7.63 -4.61
C GLN A 93 25.57 7.24 -3.18
N ALA A 94 26.57 6.93 -2.34
CA ALA A 94 26.32 6.56 -0.97
C ALA A 94 25.62 7.69 -0.18
N ALA A 95 26.04 8.94 -0.38
CA ALA A 95 25.42 10.10 0.27
C ALA A 95 23.96 10.33 -0.17
N VAL A 96 23.68 10.27 -1.47
CA VAL A 96 22.32 10.47 -2.01
C VAL A 96 21.39 9.33 -1.58
N VAL A 97 21.82 8.07 -1.70
CA VAL A 97 20.99 6.92 -1.31
C VAL A 97 20.78 6.87 0.20
N SER A 98 21.81 7.14 1.02
CA SER A 98 21.63 7.23 2.48
C SER A 98 20.74 8.39 2.89
N GLY A 99 20.89 9.57 2.25
CA GLY A 99 20.03 10.71 2.50
C GLY A 99 18.56 10.46 2.14
N TYR A 100 18.30 9.88 0.98
CA TYR A 100 16.93 9.52 0.59
C TYR A 100 16.35 8.42 1.49
N THR A 101 17.15 7.42 1.87
CA THR A 101 16.72 6.38 2.83
C THR A 101 16.39 6.99 4.19
N ALA A 102 17.20 7.93 4.69
CA ALA A 102 16.94 8.63 5.94
C ALA A 102 15.69 9.51 5.87
N PHE A 103 15.45 10.14 4.71
CA PHE A 103 14.21 10.89 4.45
C PHE A 103 12.98 9.99 4.51
N VAL A 104 12.94 8.92 3.72
CA VAL A 104 11.81 7.97 3.71
C VAL A 104 11.59 7.40 5.11
N PHE A 105 12.66 7.05 5.83
CA PHE A 105 12.56 6.48 7.16
C PHE A 105 12.03 7.50 8.19
N ALA A 106 12.57 8.72 8.25
CA ALA A 106 12.10 9.74 9.18
C ALA A 106 10.66 10.18 8.85
N HIS A 107 10.32 10.30 7.56
CA HIS A 107 8.98 10.63 7.12
C HIS A 107 7.97 9.53 7.46
N LEU A 108 8.35 8.26 7.32
CA LEU A 108 7.50 7.13 7.68
C LEU A 108 7.21 7.08 9.19
N ILE A 109 8.21 7.37 10.04
CA ILE A 109 8.02 7.49 11.49
C ILE A 109 7.09 8.66 11.83
N GLN A 110 7.33 9.83 11.23
CA GLN A 110 6.52 11.02 11.49
C GLN A 110 5.06 10.78 11.11
N LYS A 111 4.81 10.32 9.88
CA LYS A 111 3.45 10.15 9.33
C LYS A 111 2.63 9.10 10.07
N ASN A 112 3.25 8.00 10.51
CA ASN A 112 2.51 6.84 11.04
C ASN A 112 2.64 6.63 12.54
N LEU A 113 3.61 7.26 13.22
CA LEU A 113 3.89 6.97 14.63
C LEU A 113 3.98 8.24 15.50
N LEU A 114 4.57 9.32 14.97
CA LEU A 114 4.80 10.56 15.70
C LEU A 114 4.37 11.78 14.86
N ARG A 115 3.05 11.90 14.60
CA ARG A 115 2.49 12.91 13.68
C ARG A 115 2.78 14.35 14.10
N ASP A 116 2.68 14.61 15.40
CA ASP A 116 2.88 15.95 15.98
C ASP A 116 4.35 16.32 16.12
N GLU A 117 5.25 15.34 16.01
CA GLU A 117 6.67 15.58 16.25
C GLU A 117 7.36 16.20 15.05
N SER A 118 8.41 16.97 15.35
CA SER A 118 9.22 17.58 14.31
C SER A 118 10.01 16.53 13.54
N TYR A 119 9.82 16.48 12.21
CA TYR A 119 10.65 15.70 11.29
C TYR A 119 12.16 15.84 11.57
N TRP A 120 12.61 17.06 11.92
CA TRP A 120 14.03 17.35 12.17
C TRP A 120 14.57 16.63 13.41
N LEU A 121 13.75 16.51 14.46
CA LEU A 121 14.12 15.79 15.69
C LEU A 121 14.26 14.29 15.39
N ILE A 122 13.29 13.72 14.69
CA ILE A 122 13.29 12.31 14.28
C ILE A 122 14.54 12.01 13.43
N LEU A 123 14.80 12.84 12.42
CA LEU A 123 15.96 12.70 11.55
C LEU A 123 17.29 12.78 12.31
N LEU A 124 17.40 13.69 13.29
CA LEU A 124 18.61 13.85 14.10
C LEU A 124 18.86 12.61 14.96
N VAL A 125 17.83 12.11 15.67
CA VAL A 125 17.93 10.91 16.50
C VAL A 125 18.31 9.70 15.63
N LEU A 126 17.64 9.53 14.49
CA LEU A 126 17.94 8.47 13.52
C LEU A 126 19.41 8.53 13.05
N ALA A 127 19.89 9.72 12.70
CA ALA A 127 21.27 9.91 12.24
C ALA A 127 22.30 9.62 13.33
N CYS A 128 22.03 9.99 14.59
CA CYS A 128 22.87 9.65 15.74
C CYS A 128 22.96 8.13 15.93
N ILE A 129 21.82 7.43 15.87
CA ILE A 129 21.77 5.96 16.01
C ILE A 129 22.49 5.27 14.84
N ALA A 130 22.30 5.73 13.61
CA ALA A 130 23.01 5.21 12.44
C ALA A 130 24.52 5.43 12.55
N GLY A 131 24.95 6.61 12.98
CA GLY A 131 26.36 6.92 13.25
C GLY A 131 26.97 6.00 14.30
N TYR A 132 26.24 5.73 15.39
CA TYR A 132 26.65 4.78 16.43
C TYR A 132 26.73 3.34 15.91
N GLY A 133 25.73 2.88 15.17
CA GLY A 133 25.67 1.52 14.61
C GLY A 133 26.85 1.17 13.72
N ILE A 134 27.36 2.14 12.96
CA ILE A 134 28.54 1.98 12.09
C ILE A 134 29.82 1.71 12.89
N MET A 135 29.92 2.17 14.14
CA MET A 135 31.09 1.96 14.99
C MET A 135 31.32 0.49 15.32
N GLY A 136 30.26 -0.34 15.32
CA GLY A 136 30.33 -1.79 15.54
C GLY A 136 30.96 -2.58 14.39
N GLY A 137 31.27 -1.93 13.26
CA GLY A 137 31.87 -2.57 12.09
C GLY A 137 30.93 -3.55 11.38
N ILE A 138 31.46 -4.29 10.40
CA ILE A 138 30.64 -5.19 9.59
C ILE A 138 30.17 -6.42 10.38
N GLU A 139 30.96 -6.89 11.33
CA GLU A 139 30.67 -8.07 12.15
C GLU A 139 29.50 -7.81 13.11
N GLY A 140 29.47 -6.64 13.77
CA GLY A 140 28.34 -6.24 14.61
C GLY A 140 27.04 -6.16 13.82
N ARG A 141 27.07 -5.52 12.64
CA ARG A 141 25.91 -5.44 11.74
C ARG A 141 25.41 -6.80 11.29
N ALA A 142 26.32 -7.67 10.86
CA ALA A 142 26.00 -9.02 10.41
C ALA A 142 25.33 -9.86 11.51
N ARG A 143 25.81 -9.77 12.75
CA ARG A 143 25.23 -10.48 13.90
C ARG A 143 23.84 -9.97 14.26
N ILE A 144 23.63 -8.65 14.29
CA ILE A 144 22.32 -8.06 14.58
C ILE A 144 21.28 -8.54 13.55
N TYR A 145 21.60 -8.46 12.25
CA TYR A 145 20.69 -8.92 11.20
C TYR A 145 20.54 -10.44 11.14
N GLU A 146 21.49 -11.20 11.66
CA GLU A 146 21.32 -12.64 11.87
C GLU A 146 20.28 -12.96 12.94
N VAL A 147 20.28 -12.22 14.05
CA VAL A 147 19.27 -12.35 15.12
C VAL A 147 17.91 -11.87 14.65
N LEU A 148 17.85 -10.71 14.00
CA LEU A 148 16.58 -10.11 13.55
C LEU A 148 15.92 -10.90 12.41
N PHE A 149 16.65 -11.78 11.71
CA PHE A 149 16.15 -12.44 10.50
C PHE A 149 14.81 -13.15 10.70
N TRP A 150 14.75 -14.07 11.66
CA TRP A 150 13.52 -14.83 11.90
C TRP A 150 12.46 -13.98 12.59
N PHE A 151 12.88 -13.06 13.46
CA PHE A 151 11.98 -12.14 14.15
C PHE A 151 11.22 -11.23 13.19
N ILE A 152 11.83 -10.86 12.06
CA ILE A 152 11.20 -10.01 11.04
C ILE A 152 10.50 -10.85 9.97
N MET A 153 11.12 -11.93 9.51
CA MET A 153 10.57 -12.71 8.39
C MET A 153 9.32 -13.51 8.79
N ILE A 154 9.24 -14.06 10.01
CA ILE A 154 8.09 -14.86 10.44
C ILE A 154 6.80 -14.00 10.46
N PRO A 155 6.77 -12.84 11.13
CA PRO A 155 5.60 -11.96 11.08
C PRO A 155 5.25 -11.53 9.66
N LEU A 156 6.25 -11.19 8.83
CA LEU A 156 6.03 -10.82 7.43
C LEU A 156 5.30 -11.91 6.65
N PHE A 157 5.71 -13.17 6.78
CA PHE A 157 5.06 -14.28 6.08
C PHE A 157 3.68 -14.61 6.65
N ALA A 158 3.52 -14.61 7.97
CA ALA A 158 2.24 -14.88 8.61
C ALA A 158 1.17 -13.88 8.14
N MET A 159 1.56 -12.61 8.06
CA MET A 159 0.74 -11.51 7.56
C MET A 159 0.42 -11.64 6.07
N LEU A 160 1.43 -11.89 5.21
CA LEU A 160 1.18 -12.10 3.78
C LEU A 160 0.22 -13.27 3.53
N LEU A 161 0.29 -14.35 4.34
CA LEU A 161 -0.60 -15.50 4.24
C LEU A 161 -2.03 -15.19 4.72
N GLY A 162 -2.18 -14.43 5.80
CA GLY A 162 -3.49 -14.00 6.28
C GLY A 162 -4.20 -13.13 5.24
N ALA A 163 -3.47 -12.22 4.62
CA ALA A 163 -3.97 -11.30 3.62
C ALA A 163 -4.36 -11.95 2.29
N VAL A 164 -3.99 -13.22 2.01
CA VAL A 164 -4.40 -13.91 0.76
C VAL A 164 -5.92 -14.06 0.66
N LYS A 165 -6.62 -14.15 1.80
CA LYS A 165 -8.08 -14.34 1.81
C LYS A 165 -8.87 -13.12 1.31
N GLU A 166 -8.29 -11.93 1.43
CA GLU A 166 -8.92 -10.65 1.05
C GLU A 166 -8.61 -10.26 -0.41
N VAL A 167 -7.82 -11.08 -1.13
CA VAL A 167 -7.38 -10.75 -2.49
C VAL A 167 -8.50 -11.01 -3.49
N ASP A 168 -8.93 -9.95 -4.16
CA ASP A 168 -9.79 -10.07 -5.34
C ASP A 168 -8.94 -10.27 -6.60
N THR A 169 -9.08 -11.46 -7.21
CA THR A 169 -8.29 -11.86 -8.36
C THR A 169 -8.71 -11.20 -9.68
N ASP A 170 -9.90 -10.59 -9.75
CA ASP A 170 -10.38 -9.95 -10.98
C ASP A 170 -9.49 -8.76 -11.36
N TYR A 171 -8.95 -8.07 -10.35
CA TYR A 171 -7.98 -6.99 -10.54
C TYR A 171 -6.69 -7.43 -11.24
N TRP A 172 -6.36 -8.73 -11.24
CA TRP A 172 -5.17 -9.25 -11.93
C TRP A 172 -5.36 -9.38 -13.45
N THR A 173 -6.51 -8.97 -13.98
CA THR A 173 -6.81 -9.03 -15.40
C THR A 173 -7.21 -7.65 -15.94
N PRO A 174 -6.93 -7.33 -17.22
CA PRO A 174 -6.18 -8.11 -18.20
C PRO A 174 -4.66 -7.96 -18.08
N VAL A 175 -3.93 -9.02 -18.42
CA VAL A 175 -2.47 -9.00 -18.59
C VAL A 175 -2.03 -8.62 -20.02
N PHE A 176 -0.80 -8.19 -20.13
CA PHE A 176 -0.08 -7.72 -21.33
C PHE A 176 -0.71 -6.53 -22.03
N MET A 177 -1.34 -5.62 -21.29
CA MET A 177 -2.04 -4.46 -21.84
C MET A 177 -1.10 -3.33 -22.28
N HIS A 178 0.08 -3.25 -21.68
CA HIS A 178 1.07 -2.22 -21.97
C HIS A 178 2.07 -2.69 -23.04
N SER A 179 2.69 -1.72 -23.72
CA SER A 179 3.71 -2.03 -24.72
C SER A 179 4.94 -2.68 -24.08
N ALA A 180 5.64 -3.54 -24.84
CA ALA A 180 6.90 -4.13 -24.39
C ALA A 180 7.95 -3.08 -23.99
N GLY A 181 7.91 -1.89 -24.61
CA GLY A 181 8.77 -0.76 -24.25
C GLY A 181 8.49 -0.22 -22.84
N ASN A 182 7.21 -0.09 -22.46
CA ASN A 182 6.82 0.35 -21.12
C ASN A 182 7.21 -0.70 -20.07
N VAL A 183 6.98 -2.00 -20.36
CA VAL A 183 7.42 -3.09 -19.48
C VAL A 183 8.94 -3.11 -19.34
N ALA A 184 9.71 -2.84 -20.40
CA ALA A 184 11.16 -2.73 -20.31
C ALA A 184 11.61 -1.53 -19.46
N LYS A 185 10.95 -0.36 -19.59
CA LYS A 185 11.19 0.82 -18.75
C LYS A 185 10.93 0.51 -17.27
N ALA A 186 9.82 -0.14 -16.95
CA ALA A 186 9.49 -0.60 -15.60
C ALA A 186 10.47 -1.67 -15.08
N SER A 187 10.92 -2.58 -15.95
CA SER A 187 11.94 -3.59 -15.60
C SER A 187 13.28 -2.94 -15.24
N TYR A 188 13.65 -1.87 -15.94
CA TYR A 188 14.84 -1.09 -15.59
C TYR A 188 14.67 -0.36 -14.26
N LEU A 189 13.47 0.15 -13.94
CA LEU A 189 13.18 0.70 -12.62
C LEU A 189 13.40 -0.33 -11.50
N VAL A 190 12.93 -1.57 -11.67
CA VAL A 190 13.20 -2.65 -10.72
C VAL A 190 14.71 -2.92 -10.60
N PHE A 191 15.42 -2.97 -11.73
CA PHE A 191 16.87 -3.15 -11.75
C PHE A 191 17.62 -2.03 -10.98
N ILE A 192 17.17 -0.78 -11.08
CA ILE A 192 17.73 0.36 -10.34
C ILE A 192 17.67 0.10 -8.82
N PHE A 193 16.53 -0.36 -8.30
CA PHE A 193 16.37 -0.63 -6.87
C PHE A 193 17.22 -1.82 -6.40
N TRP A 194 17.52 -2.75 -7.29
CA TRP A 194 18.51 -3.81 -7.06
C TRP A 194 19.97 -3.34 -7.12
N GLY A 195 20.23 -2.05 -7.37
CA GLY A 195 21.57 -1.47 -7.50
C GLY A 195 22.47 -1.63 -6.25
N THR A 196 21.89 -1.87 -5.07
CA THR A 196 22.64 -2.18 -3.84
C THR A 196 23.48 -3.44 -3.95
N THR A 197 23.16 -4.34 -4.88
CA THR A 197 23.97 -5.53 -5.23
C THR A 197 25.43 -5.19 -5.60
N PHE A 198 25.71 -3.96 -6.06
CA PHE A 198 27.08 -3.49 -6.30
C PHE A 198 27.97 -3.59 -5.04
N TRP A 199 27.41 -3.34 -3.86
CA TRP A 199 28.16 -3.41 -2.59
C TRP A 199 28.70 -4.81 -2.28
N MET A 200 28.31 -5.85 -3.04
CA MET A 200 28.88 -7.20 -2.95
C MET A 200 30.39 -7.19 -3.13
N LEU A 201 30.93 -6.32 -3.99
CA LEU A 201 32.38 -6.22 -4.22
C LEU A 201 33.15 -5.83 -2.95
N PHE A 202 32.53 -5.07 -2.04
CA PHE A 202 33.13 -4.67 -0.76
C PHE A 202 33.11 -5.79 0.29
N LEU A 203 32.24 -6.80 0.13
CA LEU A 203 32.19 -7.95 1.05
C LEU A 203 33.32 -8.95 0.84
N MET A 204 33.95 -8.94 -0.34
CA MET A 204 35.01 -9.88 -0.69
C MET A 204 36.12 -9.91 0.37
N GLU A 205 36.51 -8.76 0.93
CA GLU A 205 37.57 -8.66 1.95
C GLU A 205 37.18 -9.20 3.33
N HIS A 206 35.88 -9.40 3.60
CA HIS A 206 35.37 -9.81 4.92
C HIS A 206 34.91 -11.27 4.95
N VAL A 207 35.08 -12.02 3.87
CA VAL A 207 34.72 -13.44 3.81
C VAL A 207 36.00 -14.26 3.61
N LYS A 208 36.04 -15.45 4.22
CA LYS A 208 37.17 -16.38 4.08
C LYS A 208 37.46 -16.68 2.60
N GLU A 209 38.73 -16.76 2.26
CA GLU A 209 39.18 -16.92 0.86
C GLU A 209 38.61 -18.19 0.20
N ALA A 210 38.52 -19.30 0.96
CA ALA A 210 37.90 -20.56 0.51
C ALA A 210 36.42 -20.44 0.11
N ASP A 211 35.73 -19.39 0.56
CA ASP A 211 34.31 -19.13 0.30
C ASP A 211 34.09 -17.99 -0.72
N ARG A 212 35.15 -17.30 -1.14
CA ARG A 212 35.08 -16.02 -1.86
C ARG A 212 34.56 -16.16 -3.30
N GLU A 213 34.92 -17.21 -4.03
CA GLU A 213 34.73 -17.25 -5.49
C GLU A 213 33.28 -17.43 -5.95
N LYS A 214 32.62 -18.52 -5.54
CA LYS A 214 31.26 -18.87 -6.00
C LYS A 214 30.21 -18.75 -4.91
N LYS A 215 30.60 -18.86 -3.64
CA LYS A 215 29.62 -18.92 -2.54
C LYS A 215 29.03 -17.55 -2.23
N ILE A 216 29.83 -16.47 -2.23
CA ILE A 216 29.32 -15.09 -2.10
C ILE A 216 28.34 -14.76 -3.22
N GLN A 217 28.76 -14.95 -4.48
CA GLN A 217 27.91 -14.69 -5.65
C GLN A 217 26.57 -15.45 -5.58
N ARG A 218 26.62 -16.76 -5.24
CA ARG A 218 25.40 -17.56 -5.07
C ARG A 218 24.54 -17.07 -3.90
N SER A 219 25.15 -16.61 -2.82
CA SER A 219 24.45 -16.08 -1.66
C SER A 219 23.71 -14.79 -1.98
N VAL A 220 24.35 -13.85 -2.68
CA VAL A 220 23.72 -12.60 -3.12
C VAL A 220 22.63 -12.89 -4.16
N ALA A 221 22.87 -13.81 -5.10
CA ALA A 221 21.86 -14.23 -6.07
C ALA A 221 20.63 -14.86 -5.37
N LYS A 222 20.82 -15.66 -4.31
CA LYS A 222 19.72 -16.20 -3.50
C LYS A 222 18.96 -15.10 -2.77
N ALA A 223 19.66 -14.12 -2.18
CA ALA A 223 19.02 -12.99 -1.51
C ALA A 223 18.20 -12.13 -2.49
N LEU A 224 18.74 -11.89 -3.69
CA LEU A 224 18.07 -11.18 -4.77
C LEU A 224 16.83 -11.93 -5.28
N LEU A 225 16.94 -13.25 -5.50
CA LEU A 225 15.79 -14.06 -5.91
C LEU A 225 14.71 -14.07 -4.82
N PHE A 226 15.11 -14.22 -3.56
CA PHE A 226 14.19 -14.17 -2.42
C PHE A 226 13.46 -12.82 -2.34
N ALA A 227 14.19 -11.71 -2.40
CA ALA A 227 13.60 -10.37 -2.38
C ALA A 227 12.71 -10.11 -3.60
N GLY A 228 13.08 -10.59 -4.79
CA GLY A 228 12.28 -10.46 -6.01
C GLY A 228 10.98 -11.27 -5.96
N ILE A 229 11.01 -12.50 -5.44
CA ILE A 229 9.80 -13.31 -5.23
C ILE A 229 8.89 -12.63 -4.19
N LEU A 230 9.45 -12.17 -3.07
CA LEU A 230 8.70 -11.46 -2.05
C LEU A 230 8.05 -10.19 -2.60
N LEU A 231 8.80 -9.39 -3.37
CA LEU A 231 8.28 -8.18 -4.00
C LEU A 231 7.16 -8.51 -5.01
N ALA A 232 7.31 -9.56 -5.81
CA ALA A 232 6.26 -9.99 -6.75
C ALA A 232 5.00 -10.48 -6.01
N ALA A 233 5.15 -11.28 -4.96
CA ALA A 233 4.03 -11.74 -4.14
C ALA A 233 3.29 -10.56 -3.48
N MET A 234 4.05 -9.63 -2.89
CA MET A 234 3.47 -8.44 -2.29
C MET A 234 2.82 -7.52 -3.32
N TYR A 235 3.40 -7.41 -4.52
CA TYR A 235 2.81 -6.64 -5.61
C TYR A 235 1.46 -7.19 -6.07
N MET A 236 1.36 -8.52 -6.27
CA MET A 236 0.10 -9.16 -6.65
C MET A 236 -0.96 -9.00 -5.56
N LEU A 237 -0.54 -9.10 -4.30
CA LEU A 237 -1.42 -8.92 -3.15
C LEU A 237 -1.98 -7.49 -3.10
N LEU A 238 -1.11 -6.48 -3.17
CA LEU A 238 -1.51 -5.07 -3.20
C LEU A 238 -2.41 -4.75 -4.40
N LEU A 239 -2.13 -5.34 -5.56
CA LEU A 239 -2.91 -5.13 -6.77
C LEU A 239 -4.29 -5.79 -6.68
N GLY A 240 -4.39 -6.96 -6.06
CA GLY A 240 -5.67 -7.64 -5.84
C GLY A 240 -6.54 -7.00 -4.75
N ASN A 241 -5.95 -6.20 -3.85
CA ASN A 241 -6.72 -5.47 -2.85
C ASN A 241 -7.15 -4.08 -3.34
N PHE A 242 -6.26 -3.34 -4.00
CA PHE A 242 -6.51 -1.93 -4.34
C PHE A 242 -6.82 -1.69 -5.81
N GLY A 243 -6.50 -2.62 -6.71
CA GLY A 243 -6.52 -2.36 -8.15
C GLY A 243 -5.41 -1.42 -8.63
N SER A 244 -5.21 -1.33 -9.95
CA SER A 244 -4.02 -0.68 -10.51
C SER A 244 -3.99 0.85 -10.39
N ALA A 245 -5.14 1.52 -10.53
CA ALA A 245 -5.17 2.98 -10.56
C ALA A 245 -5.05 3.57 -9.15
N ALA A 246 -5.74 2.98 -8.17
CA ALA A 246 -5.61 3.38 -6.78
C ALA A 246 -4.20 3.09 -6.24
N LEU A 247 -3.65 1.90 -6.52
CA LEU A 247 -2.28 1.54 -6.14
C LEU A 247 -1.24 2.52 -6.69
N ALA A 248 -1.44 3.06 -7.89
CA ALA A 248 -0.54 4.04 -8.50
C ALA A 248 -0.53 5.40 -7.78
N GLY A 249 -1.63 5.75 -7.10
CA GLY A 249 -1.77 7.00 -6.34
C GLY A 249 -1.16 6.94 -4.95
N MET A 250 -0.89 5.75 -4.42
CA MET A 250 -0.42 5.55 -3.06
C MET A 250 1.08 5.78 -2.89
N GLU A 251 1.46 6.55 -1.86
CA GLU A 251 2.85 6.86 -1.54
C GLU A 251 3.60 5.65 -0.94
N TYR A 252 2.99 4.97 0.04
CA TYR A 252 3.54 3.77 0.70
C TYR A 252 2.49 2.63 0.72
N PRO A 253 2.20 1.99 -0.43
CA PRO A 253 1.09 1.06 -0.54
C PRO A 253 1.14 -0.10 0.47
N ALA A 254 2.34 -0.61 0.73
CA ALA A 254 2.52 -1.70 1.68
C ALA A 254 2.13 -1.32 3.11
N VAL A 255 2.23 -0.04 3.49
CA VAL A 255 1.82 0.46 4.80
C VAL A 255 0.32 0.74 4.82
N THR A 256 -0.21 1.34 3.76
CA THR A 256 -1.66 1.56 3.59
C THR A 256 -2.45 0.26 3.66
N PHE A 257 -1.93 -0.81 3.07
CA PHE A 257 -2.54 -2.14 3.12
C PHE A 257 -2.65 -2.70 4.54
N MET A 258 -1.75 -2.31 5.43
CA MET A 258 -1.71 -2.88 6.77
C MET A 258 -2.77 -2.27 7.66
N SER A 259 -3.03 -0.98 7.49
CA SER A 259 -4.16 -0.32 8.14
C SER A 259 -5.53 -0.82 7.66
N THR A 260 -5.61 -1.59 6.57
CA THR A 260 -6.88 -2.13 6.05
C THR A 260 -7.14 -3.58 6.48
N VAL A 261 -6.09 -4.39 6.67
CA VAL A 261 -6.24 -5.82 7.01
C VAL A 261 -6.65 -5.98 8.47
N GLN A 262 -7.91 -6.35 8.70
CA GLN A 262 -8.36 -6.76 10.04
C GLN A 262 -8.00 -8.23 10.27
N ILE A 263 -6.90 -8.51 10.97
CA ILE A 263 -6.55 -9.89 11.32
C ILE A 263 -7.66 -10.45 12.23
N THR A 264 -8.45 -11.40 11.70
CA THR A 264 -9.54 -12.07 12.42
C THR A 264 -8.97 -12.75 13.68
N GLY A 265 -9.30 -12.19 14.85
CA GLY A 265 -8.78 -12.63 16.14
C GLY A 265 -8.31 -11.45 16.99
N GLY A 266 -9.10 -11.07 18.00
CA GLY A 266 -8.94 -9.86 18.81
C GLY A 266 -7.58 -9.64 19.51
N PHE A 267 -6.66 -10.60 19.47
CA PHE A 267 -5.31 -10.49 20.04
C PHE A 267 -4.34 -9.65 19.17
N LEU A 268 -4.59 -9.49 17.86
CA LEU A 268 -3.68 -8.81 16.93
C LEU A 268 -4.25 -7.51 16.32
N LYS A 269 -5.23 -6.85 16.97
CA LYS A 269 -5.80 -5.56 16.53
C LYS A 269 -4.79 -4.37 16.42
N ARG A 270 -3.50 -4.56 16.76
CA ARG A 270 -2.39 -3.59 16.60
C ARG A 270 -1.18 -4.17 15.86
N ALA A 271 -1.39 -5.10 14.93
CA ALA A 271 -0.30 -5.67 14.13
C ALA A 271 0.44 -4.61 13.29
N ASP A 272 -0.21 -3.51 12.94
CA ASP A 272 0.28 -2.40 12.12
C ASP A 272 1.59 -1.79 12.65
N ALA A 273 1.68 -1.59 13.96
CA ALA A 273 2.87 -1.04 14.60
C ALA A 273 4.05 -2.01 14.57
N LEU A 274 3.79 -3.32 14.73
CA LEU A 274 4.81 -4.37 14.61
C LEU A 274 5.30 -4.47 13.15
N MET A 275 4.39 -4.28 12.20
CA MET A 275 4.63 -4.26 10.77
C MET A 275 5.53 -3.11 10.33
N LEU A 276 5.25 -1.87 10.76
CA LEU A 276 6.13 -0.72 10.51
C LEU A 276 7.57 -0.99 10.99
N GLY A 277 7.71 -1.73 12.09
CA GLY A 277 9.01 -2.19 12.60
C GLY A 277 9.83 -2.98 11.57
N ILE A 278 9.21 -3.79 10.71
CA ILE A 278 9.88 -4.56 9.64
C ILE A 278 10.63 -3.61 8.69
N TRP A 279 9.96 -2.55 8.26
CA TRP A 279 10.59 -1.55 7.39
C TRP A 279 11.60 -0.69 8.10
N PHE A 280 11.41 -0.39 9.39
CA PHE A 280 12.40 0.34 10.15
C PHE A 280 13.73 -0.41 10.18
N PHE A 281 13.72 -1.71 10.41
CA PHE A 281 14.95 -2.52 10.39
C PHE A 281 15.57 -2.65 9.00
N THR A 282 14.77 -2.84 7.94
CA THR A 282 15.28 -2.96 6.57
C THR A 282 15.81 -1.62 6.02
N LEU A 283 15.11 -0.50 6.27
CA LEU A 283 15.57 0.86 5.93
C LEU A 283 16.82 1.23 6.73
N PHE A 284 16.86 0.91 8.02
CA PHE A 284 18.07 1.10 8.83
C PHE A 284 19.24 0.29 8.28
N ALA A 285 19.00 -0.93 7.78
CA ALA A 285 20.03 -1.74 7.14
C ALA A 285 20.62 -1.08 5.90
N LEU A 286 19.75 -0.65 4.99
CA LEU A 286 20.12 0.05 3.77
C LEU A 286 20.86 1.36 4.06
N LEU A 287 20.37 2.15 5.02
CA LEU A 287 21.01 3.38 5.47
C LEU A 287 22.44 3.11 5.94
N ASN A 288 22.60 2.15 6.85
CA ASN A 288 23.93 1.78 7.38
C ASN A 288 24.85 1.20 6.32
N THR A 289 24.33 0.47 5.33
CA THR A 289 25.14 -0.09 4.22
C THR A 289 25.78 1.04 3.42
N ASN A 290 24.98 2.01 3.00
CA ASN A 290 25.47 3.14 2.22
C ASN A 290 26.41 4.02 3.05
N LEU A 291 26.07 4.31 4.32
CA LEU A 291 26.94 5.07 5.19
C LEU A 291 28.30 4.35 5.43
N TYR A 292 28.29 3.04 5.64
CA TYR A 292 29.50 2.28 5.91
C TYR A 292 30.47 2.27 4.72
N TYR A 293 29.97 1.92 3.52
CA TYR A 293 30.83 1.82 2.34
C TYR A 293 31.19 3.19 1.75
N GLY A 294 30.27 4.16 1.79
CA GLY A 294 30.55 5.54 1.38
C GLY A 294 31.66 6.18 2.21
N ALA A 295 31.67 5.97 3.53
CA ALA A 295 32.69 6.53 4.41
C ALA A 295 34.07 5.94 4.10
N ARG A 296 34.13 4.66 3.71
CA ARG A 296 35.36 4.00 3.28
C ARG A 296 35.84 4.49 1.91
N ALA A 297 34.94 4.73 0.96
CA ALA A 297 35.28 5.34 -0.32
C ALA A 297 35.89 6.75 -0.12
N LEU A 298 35.25 7.58 0.70
CA LEU A 298 35.74 8.92 1.05
C LEU A 298 37.09 8.87 1.78
N ARG A 299 37.26 7.94 2.71
CA ARG A 299 38.53 7.73 3.40
C ARG A 299 39.66 7.44 2.42
N LYS A 300 39.42 6.56 1.44
CA LYS A 300 40.45 6.25 0.43
C LYS A 300 40.74 7.46 -0.46
N PHE A 301 39.71 8.23 -0.83
CA PHE A 301 39.87 9.44 -1.64
C PHE A 301 40.75 10.50 -0.95
N VAL A 302 40.53 10.74 0.35
CA VAL A 302 41.25 11.78 1.12
C VAL A 302 42.61 11.31 1.64
N GLY A 303 42.84 10.01 1.76
CA GLY A 303 44.14 9.42 2.10
C GLY A 303 44.62 9.64 3.54
N HIS A 304 43.78 10.13 4.47
CA HIS A 304 44.17 10.32 5.88
C HIS A 304 43.78 9.14 6.78
N LYS A 305 44.54 8.97 7.87
CA LYS A 305 44.29 7.94 8.89
C LYS A 305 43.18 8.41 9.85
N GLY A 306 42.08 7.65 9.93
CA GLY A 306 41.02 7.83 10.93
C GLY A 306 39.61 7.55 10.39
N ASN A 307 39.02 6.40 10.70
CA ASN A 307 37.73 5.98 10.13
C ASN A 307 36.54 6.82 10.64
N LYS A 308 36.57 7.21 11.93
CA LYS A 308 35.43 7.87 12.60
C LYS A 308 35.04 9.20 11.95
N ARG A 309 36.03 10.01 11.53
CA ARG A 309 35.78 11.34 10.93
C ARG A 309 34.98 11.26 9.63
N TYR A 310 35.26 10.27 8.78
CA TYR A 310 34.57 10.12 7.49
C TYR A 310 33.15 9.60 7.63
N VAL A 311 32.88 8.81 8.66
CA VAL A 311 31.52 8.40 9.02
C VAL A 311 30.72 9.64 9.43
N THR A 312 31.27 10.49 10.31
CA THR A 312 30.59 11.75 10.71
C THR A 312 30.30 12.65 9.51
N VAL A 313 31.26 12.82 8.59
CA VAL A 313 31.05 13.63 7.36
C VAL A 313 29.91 13.05 6.52
N LEU A 314 29.86 11.73 6.35
CA LEU A 314 28.83 11.12 5.52
C LEU A 314 27.46 11.12 6.19
N VAL A 315 27.38 10.94 7.52
CA VAL A 315 26.14 11.09 8.29
C VAL A 315 25.61 12.52 8.14
N PHE A 316 26.47 13.52 8.26
CA PHE A 316 26.08 14.92 8.04
C PHE A 316 25.58 15.17 6.60
N MET A 317 26.27 14.60 5.61
CA MET A 317 25.83 14.69 4.21
C MET A 317 24.47 14.00 3.99
N ALA A 318 24.22 12.87 4.65
CA ALA A 318 22.93 12.19 4.60
C ALA A 318 21.81 13.05 5.22
N ILE A 319 22.07 13.73 6.35
CA ILE A 319 21.11 14.69 6.94
C ILE A 319 20.81 15.83 5.94
N MET A 320 21.84 16.42 5.32
CA MET A 320 21.66 17.50 4.34
C MET A 320 20.85 17.04 3.12
N CYS A 321 21.12 15.83 2.61
CA CYS A 321 20.34 15.25 1.51
C CYS A 321 18.90 14.93 1.95
N ALA A 322 18.69 14.40 3.15
CA ALA A 322 17.36 14.12 3.69
C ALA A 322 16.54 15.41 3.88
N ALA A 323 17.18 16.48 4.35
CA ALA A 323 16.60 17.81 4.45
C ALA A 323 16.16 18.36 3.09
N PHE A 324 17.03 18.21 2.09
CA PHE A 324 16.73 18.59 0.71
C PHE A 324 15.51 17.83 0.17
N PHE A 325 15.42 16.51 0.38
CA PHE A 325 14.27 15.75 -0.11
C PHE A 325 12.98 16.09 0.63
N TYR A 326 13.04 16.31 1.95
CA TYR A 326 11.87 16.71 2.74
C TYR A 326 11.26 18.05 2.30
N GLN A 327 12.10 19.03 1.97
CA GLN A 327 11.64 20.36 1.54
C GLN A 327 11.13 20.40 0.09
N ASN A 328 11.44 19.39 -0.71
CA ASN A 328 11.08 19.37 -2.13
C ASN A 328 9.93 18.39 -2.39
N PRO A 329 8.73 18.86 -2.76
CA PRO A 329 7.60 17.99 -3.09
C PRO A 329 7.91 16.97 -4.20
N ASN A 330 8.83 17.32 -5.12
CA ASN A 330 9.29 16.46 -6.21
C ASN A 330 10.52 15.60 -5.85
N GLY A 331 10.85 15.45 -4.56
CA GLY A 331 12.05 14.78 -4.09
C GLY A 331 12.22 13.36 -4.62
N GLY A 332 11.15 12.57 -4.61
CA GLY A 332 11.15 11.21 -5.16
C GLY A 332 11.48 11.15 -6.66
N ARG A 333 10.91 12.06 -7.46
CA ARG A 333 11.20 12.14 -8.91
C ARG A 333 12.65 12.53 -9.19
N LEU A 334 13.20 13.47 -8.42
CA LEU A 334 14.61 13.86 -8.51
C LEU A 334 15.54 12.69 -8.13
N PHE A 335 15.21 11.97 -7.07
CA PHE A 335 15.96 10.78 -6.64
C PHE A 335 15.96 9.69 -7.73
N LEU A 336 14.79 9.38 -8.30
CA LEU A 336 14.67 8.42 -9.40
C LEU A 336 15.45 8.89 -10.64
N GLY A 337 15.35 10.18 -11.01
CA GLY A 337 16.14 10.76 -12.10
C GLY A 337 17.65 10.64 -11.87
N TYR A 338 18.12 10.90 -10.66
CA TYR A 338 19.52 10.70 -10.28
C TYR A 338 19.94 9.24 -10.46
N LEU A 339 19.16 8.29 -9.95
CA LEU A 339 19.47 6.87 -10.07
C LEU A 339 19.44 6.40 -11.53
N TRP A 340 18.53 6.94 -12.34
CA TRP A 340 18.35 6.58 -13.74
C TRP A 340 19.53 7.00 -14.60
N TYR A 341 19.94 8.28 -14.50
CA TYR A 341 20.91 8.88 -15.40
C TYR A 341 22.35 8.87 -14.87
N ILE A 342 22.54 8.83 -13.55
CA ILE A 342 23.87 8.97 -12.94
C ILE A 342 24.21 7.72 -12.13
N GLY A 343 23.37 7.36 -11.15
CA GLY A 343 23.70 6.36 -10.16
C GLY A 343 23.88 4.95 -10.71
N THR A 344 22.89 4.46 -11.45
CA THR A 344 22.92 3.10 -12.02
C THR A 344 23.96 2.96 -13.14
N PRO A 345 24.07 3.91 -14.09
CA PRO A 345 25.15 3.89 -15.07
C PRO A 345 26.54 3.85 -14.43
N LEU A 346 26.78 4.64 -13.38
CA LEU A 346 28.04 4.60 -12.63
C LEU A 346 28.33 3.18 -12.11
N MET A 347 27.34 2.52 -11.50
CA MET A 347 27.51 1.18 -10.93
C MET A 347 27.78 0.11 -11.99
N ILE A 348 27.20 0.21 -13.19
CA ILE A 348 27.45 -0.73 -14.29
C ILE A 348 28.82 -0.49 -14.95
N VAL A 349 29.17 0.79 -15.18
CA VAL A 349 30.38 1.20 -15.91
C VAL A 349 31.64 0.93 -15.08
N VAL A 350 31.59 1.13 -13.76
CA VAL A 350 32.75 0.97 -12.86
C VAL A 350 33.40 -0.42 -12.98
N PRO A 351 32.67 -1.55 -12.82
CA PRO A 351 33.23 -2.87 -13.04
C PRO A 351 33.79 -3.06 -14.46
N GLY A 352 33.16 -2.46 -15.47
CA GLY A 352 33.54 -2.64 -16.88
C GLY A 352 34.86 -1.95 -17.22
N LEU A 353 35.03 -0.73 -16.73
CA LEU A 353 36.29 0.00 -16.83
C LEU A 353 37.44 -0.76 -16.15
N ILE A 354 37.17 -1.39 -15.00
CA ILE A 354 38.17 -2.18 -14.28
C ILE A 354 38.58 -3.42 -15.09
N VAL A 355 37.63 -4.17 -15.66
CA VAL A 355 37.92 -5.33 -16.52
C VAL A 355 38.72 -4.90 -17.76
N TRP A 356 38.34 -3.78 -18.39
CA TRP A 356 39.03 -3.25 -19.56
C TRP A 356 40.49 -2.82 -19.26
N CYS A 357 40.72 -2.12 -18.14
CA CYS A 357 42.05 -1.72 -17.72
C CYS A 357 42.94 -2.90 -17.31
N THR A 358 42.36 -3.93 -16.67
CA THR A 358 43.10 -5.15 -16.30
C THR A 358 43.45 -6.02 -17.50
N GLY A 359 42.59 -6.08 -18.53
CA GLY A 359 42.88 -6.75 -19.80
C GLY A 359 44.04 -6.13 -20.57
N ARG A 360 44.24 -4.81 -20.49
CA ARG A 360 45.37 -4.10 -21.14
C ARG A 360 46.71 -4.31 -20.44
N LYS A 361 46.74 -4.65 -19.15
CA LYS A 361 47.98 -4.90 -18.40
C LYS A 361 48.59 -6.30 -18.63
N ARG A 362 48.08 -7.10 -19.58
CA ARG A 362 48.74 -8.33 -20.04
C ARG A 362 49.94 -8.08 -20.97
N GLY A 363 50.26 -6.83 -21.28
CA GLY A 363 51.53 -6.43 -21.88
C GLY A 363 51.91 -5.01 -21.46
N GLY A 364 52.88 -4.88 -20.56
CA GLY A 364 53.49 -3.59 -20.22
C GLY A 364 53.73 -3.38 -18.72
N ASN A 365 55.01 -3.14 -18.41
CA ASN A 365 55.70 -2.90 -17.14
C ASN A 365 54.92 -2.31 -15.93
N PRO A 366 55.41 -2.57 -14.69
CA PRO A 366 54.83 -2.03 -13.46
C PRO A 366 54.91 -0.50 -13.42
N PRO A 367 53.91 0.23 -12.88
CA PRO A 367 54.00 1.67 -12.72
C PRO A 367 54.91 2.01 -11.53
N GLY A 368 55.90 2.86 -11.81
CA GLY A 368 56.83 3.43 -10.85
C GLY A 368 56.23 4.51 -9.94
N GLU A 369 57.02 4.76 -8.90
CA GLU A 369 57.00 5.68 -7.77
C GLU A 369 55.95 6.80 -7.59
N LYS A 370 55.65 6.99 -6.31
CA LYS A 370 54.76 7.96 -5.68
C LYS A 370 55.25 9.41 -5.83
N LEU A 371 54.40 10.30 -6.35
CA LEU A 371 54.54 11.74 -6.13
C LEU A 371 53.81 12.20 -4.86
N LYS A 372 54.58 12.81 -3.93
CA LYS A 372 54.10 13.55 -2.76
C LYS A 372 53.46 14.87 -3.21
N GLY A 373 52.15 14.99 -3.05
CA GLY A 373 51.40 16.25 -3.14
C GLY A 373 51.29 16.95 -1.79
N ARG A 374 51.66 18.23 -1.76
CA ARG A 374 51.72 19.13 -0.60
C ARG A 374 50.32 19.56 -0.13
N LYS A 375 50.17 19.73 1.18
CA LYS A 375 48.96 20.15 1.91
C LYS A 375 48.49 21.53 1.46
N ARG A 376 47.22 21.65 1.04
CA ARG A 376 46.37 22.84 1.22
C ARG A 376 44.91 22.39 1.11
N GLY A 377 44.14 22.66 2.17
CA GLY A 377 42.76 22.23 2.32
C GLY A 377 42.24 22.55 3.72
N ARG A 378 42.58 23.74 4.24
CA ARG A 378 41.78 24.38 5.29
C ARG A 378 40.86 25.33 4.54
N LEU A 379 39.56 25.20 4.80
CA LEU A 379 38.43 26.04 4.36
C LEU A 379 37.42 25.33 3.44
N MET A 380 36.91 24.16 3.86
CA MET A 380 35.66 23.54 3.34
C MET A 380 35.03 22.61 4.40
N ILE A 381 35.27 22.87 5.69
CA ILE A 381 34.75 22.05 6.82
C ILE A 381 34.17 22.95 7.93
N VAL A 382 34.49 24.25 7.96
CA VAL A 382 34.00 25.17 8.99
C VAL A 382 32.71 25.90 8.57
N LEU A 383 32.43 25.97 7.25
CA LEU A 383 31.19 26.60 6.76
C LEU A 383 29.96 25.67 6.85
N GLY A 384 30.16 24.36 6.97
CA GLY A 384 29.08 23.39 7.13
C GLY A 384 28.59 23.20 8.57
N CYS A 385 29.36 23.64 9.57
CA CYS A 385 28.99 23.49 10.99
C CYS A 385 28.24 24.71 11.56
N ILE A 386 28.14 25.81 10.82
CA ILE A 386 27.50 27.05 11.31
C ILE A 386 26.09 27.25 10.70
N LEU A 387 25.72 26.50 9.65
CA LEU A 387 24.38 26.59 9.05
C LEU A 387 23.34 25.61 9.62
N SER A 388 23.74 24.63 10.45
CA SER A 388 22.82 23.64 11.01
C SER A 388 22.20 24.03 12.35
N SER A 389 22.61 25.15 12.95
CA SER A 389 22.10 25.59 14.26
C SER A 389 20.96 26.61 14.19
N MET A 390 20.37 26.87 13.02
CA MET A 390 19.34 27.89 12.84
C MET A 390 17.93 27.37 12.52
N PHE A 391 17.65 26.06 12.66
CA PHE A 391 16.33 25.50 12.34
C PHE A 391 15.77 24.57 13.44
N LEU A 392 16.03 24.91 14.70
CA LEU A 392 15.32 24.31 15.84
C LEU A 392 14.22 25.28 16.29
N ASN A 393 13.14 25.35 15.52
CA ASN A 393 11.88 25.84 16.07
C ASN A 393 11.19 24.63 16.73
N GLY A 394 11.11 24.65 18.05
CA GLY A 394 10.29 23.70 18.80
C GLY A 394 8.81 24.01 18.55
N CYS A 395 8.03 23.00 18.20
CA CYS A 395 6.58 23.07 18.27
C CYS A 395 6.10 22.48 19.59
N ARG A 396 5.06 23.11 20.13
CA ARG A 396 4.35 22.76 21.35
C ARG A 396 3.65 21.40 21.11
N SER A 397 4.04 20.38 21.86
CA SER A 397 3.34 19.09 21.85
C SER A 397 1.92 19.31 22.37
N VAL A 398 0.92 18.85 21.63
CA VAL A 398 -0.47 18.79 22.09
C VAL A 398 -0.60 17.51 22.91
N GLU A 399 -1.01 17.64 24.17
CA GLU A 399 -1.17 16.48 25.05
C GLU A 399 -2.42 15.68 24.67
N LEU A 400 -2.46 14.39 25.01
CA LEU A 400 -3.56 13.50 24.61
C LEU A 400 -4.93 13.97 25.09
N GLU A 401 -4.96 14.74 26.19
CA GLU A 401 -6.16 15.28 26.85
C GLU A 401 -6.82 16.43 26.05
N ASP A 402 -6.04 17.10 25.21
CA ASP A 402 -6.48 18.18 24.30
C ASP A 402 -7.09 17.63 23.00
N ARG A 403 -7.15 16.31 22.83
CA ARG A 403 -7.73 15.67 21.63
C ARG A 403 -9.18 15.24 21.84
N CYS A 404 -9.95 15.20 20.75
CA CYS A 404 -11.24 14.55 20.68
C CYS A 404 -11.29 13.54 19.53
N PHE A 405 -11.95 12.41 19.77
CA PHE A 405 -11.98 11.27 18.85
C PHE A 405 -13.42 11.08 18.34
N PRO A 406 -13.75 11.56 17.13
CA PRO A 406 -15.07 11.35 16.57
C PRO A 406 -15.24 9.88 16.21
N MET A 407 -16.37 9.30 16.61
CA MET A 407 -16.75 7.93 16.28
C MET A 407 -17.58 7.87 14.99
N LEU A 408 -18.32 8.95 14.71
CA LEU A 408 -19.14 9.12 13.52
C LEU A 408 -19.02 10.54 12.99
N ALA A 409 -18.95 10.69 11.67
CA ALA A 409 -19.09 11.97 10.99
C ALA A 409 -20.26 11.90 10.00
N ALA A 410 -20.98 13.00 9.83
CA ALA A 410 -22.06 13.12 8.86
C ALA A 410 -21.87 14.34 7.95
N VAL A 411 -22.11 14.15 6.65
CA VAL A 411 -22.00 15.19 5.61
C VAL A 411 -23.32 15.28 4.87
N GLU A 412 -23.92 16.47 4.86
CA GLU A 412 -25.24 16.70 4.24
C GLU A 412 -25.21 17.93 3.35
N GLU A 413 -26.13 17.99 2.37
CA GLU A 413 -26.39 19.18 1.56
C GLU A 413 -27.80 19.72 1.89
N ASP A 414 -27.89 21.00 2.26
CA ASP A 414 -29.17 21.65 2.53
C ASP A 414 -29.98 21.86 1.23
N SER A 415 -31.26 21.53 1.28
CA SER A 415 -32.25 21.78 0.22
C SER A 415 -32.31 23.21 -0.30
N LEU A 416 -32.15 24.21 0.58
CA LEU A 416 -32.54 25.58 0.28
C LEU A 416 -31.40 26.39 -0.35
N ASP A 417 -30.21 26.31 0.24
CA ASP A 417 -29.05 27.13 -0.16
C ASP A 417 -27.89 26.30 -0.75
N LYS A 418 -28.03 24.96 -0.82
CA LYS A 418 -26.98 24.02 -1.23
C LYS A 418 -25.70 24.11 -0.39
N SER A 419 -25.80 24.62 0.83
CA SER A 419 -24.69 24.59 1.77
C SER A 419 -24.43 23.16 2.23
N ILE A 420 -23.15 22.85 2.45
CA ILE A 420 -22.70 21.57 2.98
C ILE A 420 -22.59 21.70 4.48
N ALA A 421 -23.33 20.86 5.20
CA ALA A 421 -23.28 20.73 6.64
C ALA A 421 -22.35 19.57 7.04
N PHE A 422 -21.45 19.83 7.99
CA PHE A 422 -20.58 18.82 8.60
C PHE A 422 -20.89 18.72 10.10
N SER A 423 -20.99 17.49 10.60
CA SER A 423 -21.20 17.22 12.03
C SER A 423 -20.48 15.94 12.47
N CYS A 424 -20.14 15.84 13.75
CA CYS A 424 -19.49 14.67 14.33
C CYS A 424 -20.17 14.26 15.66
N ILE A 425 -20.12 12.96 15.96
CA ILE A 425 -20.46 12.41 17.27
C ILE A 425 -19.20 11.84 17.90
N TYR A 426 -18.92 12.26 19.13
CA TYR A 426 -17.75 11.87 19.90
C TYR A 426 -18.07 10.80 20.95
N GLN A 427 -17.06 10.01 21.31
CA GLN A 427 -17.12 9.21 22.52
C GLN A 427 -16.85 10.12 23.74
N PRO A 428 -17.68 10.07 24.80
CA PRO A 428 -17.34 10.73 26.05
C PRO A 428 -16.09 10.04 26.65
N LEU A 429 -15.02 10.81 26.86
CA LEU A 429 -13.83 10.35 27.57
C LEU A 429 -14.07 10.41 29.08
N GLU A 430 -14.92 9.54 29.63
CA GLU A 430 -15.03 9.37 31.09
C GLU A 430 -14.97 7.89 31.48
N LYS A 431 -13.74 7.45 31.83
CA LYS A 431 -13.47 6.38 32.80
C LYS A 431 -11.98 6.29 33.22
N VAL A 432 -11.27 7.41 33.37
CA VAL A 432 -9.88 7.40 33.90
C VAL A 432 -9.59 8.42 35.02
N SER A 433 -10.37 9.48 35.24
CA SER A 433 -10.20 10.29 36.46
C SER A 433 -11.46 11.09 36.81
N ASP A 434 -11.83 11.09 38.09
CA ASP A 434 -13.03 11.70 38.70
C ASP A 434 -13.12 13.26 38.61
N GLU A 435 -12.54 13.90 37.59
CA GLU A 435 -12.50 15.38 37.47
C GLU A 435 -12.93 15.93 36.09
N MET A 436 -13.65 15.17 35.24
CA MET A 436 -13.96 15.57 33.85
C MET A 436 -15.44 15.85 33.54
N THR A 437 -16.14 16.56 34.41
CA THR A 437 -17.57 16.96 34.23
C THR A 437 -17.87 17.98 33.11
N ASP A 438 -16.91 18.30 32.21
CA ASP A 438 -17.13 19.25 31.09
C ASP A 438 -17.27 18.58 29.72
N LEU A 439 -17.27 17.25 29.63
CA LEU A 439 -17.46 16.51 28.37
C LEU A 439 -18.93 16.18 28.04
N ASP A 440 -19.84 16.35 29.01
CA ASP A 440 -21.29 16.12 28.86
C ASP A 440 -22.00 17.11 27.91
N HIS A 441 -21.28 18.08 27.34
CA HIS A 441 -21.83 19.17 26.54
C HIS A 441 -21.23 19.37 25.14
N VAL A 442 -20.46 18.41 24.59
CA VAL A 442 -20.23 18.41 23.13
C VAL A 442 -21.48 17.87 22.45
N GLY A 443 -22.56 18.66 22.49
CA GLY A 443 -23.75 18.39 21.68
C GLY A 443 -23.36 18.33 20.21
N SER A 444 -24.08 17.53 19.42
CA SER A 444 -23.93 17.47 17.97
C SER A 444 -24.32 18.81 17.34
N PHE A 445 -23.41 19.78 17.32
CA PHE A 445 -23.57 20.96 16.50
C PHE A 445 -23.13 20.65 15.07
N ALA A 446 -23.75 21.30 14.10
CA ALA A 446 -23.37 21.21 12.70
C ALA A 446 -22.86 22.57 12.23
N THR A 447 -21.85 22.57 11.37
CA THR A 447 -21.38 23.78 10.71
C THR A 447 -21.62 23.66 9.21
N SER A 448 -22.26 24.68 8.65
CA SER A 448 -22.56 24.74 7.22
C SER A 448 -21.63 25.71 6.49
N ALA A 449 -21.21 25.36 5.28
CA ALA A 449 -20.40 26.20 4.40
C ALA A 449 -20.68 25.90 2.92
N GLU A 450 -20.05 26.64 1.99
CA GLU A 450 -20.22 26.41 0.54
C GLU A 450 -19.54 25.14 0.02
N ASP A 451 -18.49 24.68 0.72
CA ASP A 451 -17.74 23.48 0.37
C ASP A 451 -17.42 22.63 1.62
N PHE A 452 -17.14 21.35 1.40
CA PHE A 452 -16.84 20.40 2.47
C PHE A 452 -15.64 20.84 3.32
N TYR A 453 -14.57 21.33 2.69
CA TYR A 453 -13.35 21.74 3.40
C TYR A 453 -13.62 22.89 4.38
N GLN A 454 -14.37 23.90 3.96
CA GLN A 454 -14.75 25.01 4.81
C GLN A 454 -15.69 24.58 5.92
N ALA A 455 -16.62 23.66 5.64
CA ALA A 455 -17.52 23.12 6.66
C ALA A 455 -16.72 22.40 7.76
N GLN A 456 -15.83 21.48 7.38
CA GLN A 456 -14.93 20.78 8.31
C GLN A 456 -13.99 21.75 9.05
N HIS A 457 -13.36 22.68 8.34
CA HIS A 457 -12.44 23.64 8.94
C HIS A 457 -13.16 24.56 9.95
N ASN A 458 -14.38 25.00 9.64
CA ASN A 458 -15.19 25.82 10.56
C ASN A 458 -15.60 25.01 11.80
N TYR A 459 -15.92 23.72 11.63
CA TYR A 459 -16.20 22.81 12.72
C TYR A 459 -15.01 22.70 13.68
N GLU A 460 -13.83 22.40 13.15
CA GLU A 460 -12.59 22.25 13.92
C GLU A 460 -12.19 23.54 14.64
N LYS A 461 -12.47 24.70 14.03
CA LYS A 461 -12.17 26.01 14.63
C LYS A 461 -13.08 26.39 15.79
N GLN A 462 -14.31 25.86 15.81
CA GLN A 462 -15.26 26.05 16.90
C GLN A 462 -14.98 25.09 18.06
N LEU A 463 -14.27 23.99 17.82
CA LEU A 463 -13.80 23.09 18.86
C LEU A 463 -12.60 23.69 19.58
N ASN A 464 -12.62 23.63 20.92
CA ASN A 464 -11.47 23.99 21.75
C ASN A 464 -10.47 22.81 21.90
N LYS A 465 -10.57 21.80 21.03
CA LYS A 465 -9.77 20.57 21.03
C LYS A 465 -9.30 20.23 19.62
N VAL A 466 -8.19 19.50 19.52
CA VAL A 466 -7.69 18.98 18.25
C VAL A 466 -8.45 17.70 17.89
N VAL A 467 -9.05 17.65 16.71
CA VAL A 467 -9.80 16.48 16.24
C VAL A 467 -8.85 15.43 15.70
N ASP A 468 -9.05 14.16 16.10
CA ASP A 468 -8.27 13.01 15.61
C ASP A 468 -9.22 11.94 15.07
N TYR A 469 -9.37 11.88 13.74
CA TYR A 469 -10.33 11.01 13.06
C TYR A 469 -9.90 9.53 12.98
N ASN A 470 -8.72 9.14 13.50
CA ASN A 470 -8.20 7.77 13.37
C ASN A 470 -9.08 6.69 14.04
N HIS A 471 -10.02 7.10 14.90
CA HIS A 471 -10.96 6.23 15.60
C HIS A 471 -12.38 6.25 15.02
N MET A 472 -12.59 6.99 13.93
CA MET A 472 -13.87 7.06 13.28
C MET A 472 -14.26 5.69 12.72
N LYS A 473 -15.49 5.28 13.02
CA LYS A 473 -16.04 3.98 12.62
C LYS A 473 -16.95 4.09 11.42
N VAL A 474 -17.75 5.15 11.36
CA VAL A 474 -18.79 5.33 10.35
C VAL A 474 -18.79 6.75 9.80
N LEU A 475 -18.84 6.89 8.47
CA LEU A 475 -19.12 8.12 7.76
C LEU A 475 -20.52 8.04 7.15
N VAL A 476 -21.40 8.96 7.54
CA VAL A 476 -22.76 9.09 7.02
C VAL A 476 -22.78 10.14 5.93
N LEU A 477 -23.28 9.79 4.75
CA LEU A 477 -23.43 10.70 3.62
C LEU A 477 -24.91 10.95 3.34
N GLY A 478 -25.27 12.23 3.23
CA GLY A 478 -26.60 12.64 2.79
C GLY A 478 -26.82 12.26 1.34
N GLU A 479 -28.01 11.73 1.03
CA GLU A 479 -28.38 11.33 -0.34
C GLU A 479 -28.20 12.47 -1.36
N ARG A 480 -28.57 13.70 -0.98
CA ARG A 480 -28.46 14.88 -1.84
C ARG A 480 -27.00 15.26 -2.11
N PHE A 481 -26.17 15.23 -1.08
CA PHE A 481 -24.73 15.51 -1.20
C PHE A 481 -24.05 14.51 -2.14
N LEU A 482 -24.40 13.22 -2.04
CA LEU A 482 -23.90 12.20 -2.95
C LEU A 482 -24.33 12.42 -4.40
N ALA A 483 -25.53 12.97 -4.63
CA ALA A 483 -26.00 13.29 -5.98
C ALA A 483 -25.18 14.42 -6.64
N ASP A 484 -24.60 15.35 -5.87
CA ASP A 484 -23.61 16.31 -6.39
C ASP A 484 -22.23 15.65 -6.53
N SER A 485 -22.03 15.05 -7.71
CA SER A 485 -20.76 14.38 -8.06
C SER A 485 -19.54 15.30 -7.98
N ASN A 486 -19.68 16.62 -8.08
CA ASN A 486 -18.52 17.52 -8.00
C ASN A 486 -18.07 17.70 -6.54
N GLN A 487 -19.00 17.97 -5.63
CA GLN A 487 -18.71 18.14 -4.21
C GLN A 487 -18.23 16.83 -3.60
N PHE A 488 -18.90 15.71 -3.92
CA PHE A 488 -18.50 14.39 -3.46
C PHE A 488 -17.07 14.03 -3.90
N ASN A 489 -16.73 14.20 -5.18
CA ASN A 489 -15.38 13.87 -5.67
C ASN A 489 -14.29 14.72 -5.00
N ARG A 490 -14.56 16.01 -4.72
CA ARG A 490 -13.63 16.87 -3.99
C ARG A 490 -13.42 16.40 -2.55
N MET A 491 -14.50 16.00 -1.86
CA MET A 491 -14.41 15.43 -0.52
C MET A 491 -13.55 14.16 -0.52
N VAL A 492 -13.80 13.23 -1.45
CA VAL A 492 -13.03 11.99 -1.56
C VAL A 492 -11.54 12.28 -1.81
N GLU A 493 -11.21 13.22 -2.71
CA GLU A 493 -9.82 13.63 -2.95
C GLU A 493 -9.15 14.28 -1.73
N LEU A 494 -9.91 15.04 -0.95
CA LEU A 494 -9.41 15.70 0.26
C LEU A 494 -9.16 14.69 1.39
N LEU A 495 -10.15 13.83 1.67
CA LEU A 495 -10.04 12.78 2.68
C LEU A 495 -8.93 11.76 2.36
N GLU A 496 -8.65 11.51 1.07
CA GLU A 496 -7.53 10.65 0.65
C GLU A 496 -6.16 11.30 0.93
N GLN A 497 -6.08 12.63 0.83
CA GLN A 497 -4.85 13.39 1.09
C GLN A 497 -4.60 13.57 2.60
N GLU A 498 -5.66 13.75 3.37
CA GLU A 498 -5.60 13.84 4.83
C GLU A 498 -5.42 12.43 5.43
N SER A 499 -4.22 12.14 5.94
CA SER A 499 -3.88 10.83 6.52
C SER A 499 -4.57 10.52 7.86
N ASP A 500 -5.55 11.33 8.24
CA ASP A 500 -6.23 11.26 9.54
C ASP A 500 -7.51 10.40 9.48
N PHE A 501 -8.02 10.13 8.27
CA PHE A 501 -9.21 9.31 8.07
C PHE A 501 -8.84 7.84 7.84
N PRO A 502 -9.33 6.91 8.69
CA PRO A 502 -8.98 5.50 8.57
C PRO A 502 -9.76 4.86 7.41
N ARG A 503 -9.05 4.10 6.56
CA ARG A 503 -9.64 3.48 5.36
C ARG A 503 -10.71 2.44 5.66
N ASN A 504 -10.68 1.83 6.84
CA ASN A 504 -11.68 0.85 7.29
C ASN A 504 -12.95 1.49 7.89
N THR A 505 -13.12 2.82 7.82
CA THR A 505 -14.38 3.48 8.20
C THR A 505 -15.51 2.99 7.29
N TYR A 506 -16.60 2.46 7.84
CA TYR A 506 -17.80 2.11 7.07
C TYR A 506 -18.48 3.36 6.50
N VAL A 507 -19.09 3.24 5.33
CA VAL A 507 -19.82 4.35 4.72
C VAL A 507 -21.27 3.96 4.48
N CYS A 508 -22.19 4.80 4.94
CA CYS A 508 -23.63 4.60 4.76
C CYS A 508 -24.32 5.89 4.29
N VAL A 509 -25.54 5.75 3.77
CA VAL A 509 -26.32 6.83 3.17
C VAL A 509 -27.66 6.98 3.86
N THR A 510 -28.17 8.20 3.96
CA THR A 510 -29.52 8.47 4.45
C THR A 510 -30.05 9.78 3.88
N ASP A 511 -31.37 9.92 3.79
CA ASP A 511 -32.09 11.16 3.52
C ASP A 511 -32.48 11.93 4.81
N GLN A 512 -32.32 11.30 5.98
CA GLN A 512 -32.75 11.79 7.29
C GLN A 512 -31.59 11.89 8.29
N ALA A 513 -30.43 12.38 7.86
CA ALA A 513 -29.24 12.37 8.70
C ALA A 513 -29.40 13.20 10.00
N GLY A 514 -30.08 14.36 9.97
CA GLY A 514 -30.44 15.07 11.21
C GLY A 514 -31.26 14.23 12.21
N THR A 515 -32.24 13.44 11.74
CA THR A 515 -33.03 12.53 12.60
C THR A 515 -32.17 11.36 13.09
N LEU A 516 -31.33 10.80 12.21
CA LEU A 516 -30.40 9.72 12.54
C LEU A 516 -29.42 10.12 13.65
N LEU A 517 -28.86 11.33 13.58
CA LEU A 517 -27.97 11.88 14.61
C LEU A 517 -28.70 12.07 15.95
N GLY A 518 -29.98 12.47 15.91
CA GLY A 518 -30.81 12.62 17.11
C GLY A 518 -31.10 11.32 17.87
N VAL A 519 -31.04 10.16 17.19
CA VAL A 519 -31.19 8.84 17.83
C VAL A 519 -30.06 8.54 18.81
N ASN A 520 -28.92 9.23 18.72
CA ASN A 520 -27.81 9.00 19.65
C ASN A 520 -28.20 9.19 21.13
N GLU A 521 -29.20 10.04 21.43
CA GLU A 521 -29.68 10.25 22.80
C GLU A 521 -30.51 9.08 23.35
N SER A 522 -31.11 8.25 22.48
CA SER A 522 -31.95 7.11 22.87
C SER A 522 -31.18 5.78 22.94
N LEU A 523 -29.95 5.74 22.45
CA LEU A 523 -29.10 4.54 22.41
C LEU A 523 -28.28 4.38 23.70
N SER A 524 -28.02 3.12 24.08
CA SER A 524 -27.16 2.79 25.23
C SER A 524 -25.67 2.97 24.96
N GLU A 525 -25.29 2.96 23.69
CA GLU A 525 -23.91 3.16 23.21
C GLU A 525 -23.90 4.29 22.18
N ASN A 526 -22.73 4.90 21.95
CA ASN A 526 -22.56 5.93 20.91
C ASN A 526 -22.99 5.40 19.53
N LEU A 527 -23.74 6.20 18.76
CA LEU A 527 -24.31 5.84 17.46
C LEU A 527 -23.28 5.24 16.49
N GLY A 528 -22.05 5.77 16.44
CA GLY A 528 -20.98 5.22 15.58
C GLY A 528 -20.59 3.79 15.96
N THR A 529 -20.59 3.46 17.26
CA THR A 529 -20.34 2.08 17.72
C THR A 529 -21.55 1.17 17.51
N TYR A 530 -22.76 1.70 17.69
CA TYR A 530 -23.98 0.96 17.38
C TYR A 530 -24.05 0.58 15.90
N LEU A 531 -23.77 1.52 14.99
CA LEU A 531 -23.80 1.26 13.54
C LEU A 531 -22.70 0.29 13.11
N GLU A 532 -21.49 0.38 13.68
CA GLU A 532 -20.44 -0.61 13.45
C GLU A 532 -20.93 -2.03 13.84
N GLN A 533 -21.53 -2.18 15.02
CA GLN A 533 -22.10 -3.47 15.44
C GLN A 533 -23.27 -3.91 14.56
N LEU A 534 -24.10 -2.99 14.08
CA LEU A 534 -25.20 -3.28 13.16
C LEU A 534 -24.67 -3.89 11.85
N PHE A 535 -23.58 -3.34 11.32
CA PHE A 535 -22.92 -3.83 10.11
C PHE A 535 -22.16 -5.14 10.35
N GLU A 536 -21.42 -5.26 11.45
CA GLU A 536 -20.66 -6.47 11.79
C GLU A 536 -21.54 -7.69 12.06
N ASN A 537 -22.76 -7.47 12.58
CA ASN A 537 -23.71 -8.53 12.93
C ASN A 537 -24.77 -8.81 11.85
N ASP A 538 -24.64 -8.23 10.65
CA ASP A 538 -25.56 -8.56 9.54
C ASP A 538 -25.45 -10.06 9.20
N VAL A 539 -26.60 -10.74 9.23
CA VAL A 539 -26.70 -12.19 8.98
C VAL A 539 -26.63 -12.50 7.48
N SER A 540 -27.02 -11.54 6.63
CA SER A 540 -27.14 -11.73 5.19
C SER A 540 -25.84 -11.39 4.46
N VAL A 541 -25.16 -10.31 4.86
CA VAL A 541 -23.99 -9.76 4.17
C VAL A 541 -22.75 -9.87 5.05
N ASP A 542 -21.59 -10.16 4.45
CA ASP A 542 -20.32 -10.10 5.16
C ASP A 542 -19.89 -8.66 5.43
N ALA A 543 -19.49 -8.38 6.67
CA ALA A 543 -19.05 -7.06 7.09
C ALA A 543 -17.80 -6.60 6.34
N ASP A 544 -16.92 -7.54 6.01
CA ASP A 544 -15.71 -7.28 5.19
C ASP A 544 -16.06 -6.89 3.75
N GLY A 545 -17.26 -7.23 3.27
CA GLY A 545 -17.76 -6.86 1.94
C GLY A 545 -18.55 -5.55 1.90
N LEU A 546 -18.85 -4.95 3.05
CA LEU A 546 -19.52 -3.66 3.11
C LEU A 546 -18.56 -2.53 2.70
N PRO A 547 -19.02 -1.54 1.91
CA PRO A 547 -18.13 -0.48 1.47
C PRO A 547 -17.59 0.36 2.62
N THR A 548 -16.29 0.62 2.54
CA THR A 548 -15.57 1.51 3.45
C THR A 548 -15.11 2.77 2.73
N LEU A 549 -14.56 3.72 3.48
CA LEU A 549 -13.93 4.91 2.91
C LEU A 549 -12.76 4.52 1.97
N GLY A 550 -12.04 3.45 2.29
CA GLY A 550 -11.06 2.82 1.41
C GLY A 550 -11.66 2.37 0.09
N SER A 551 -12.81 1.68 0.12
CA SER A 551 -13.55 1.26 -1.07
C SER A 551 -13.95 2.45 -1.94
N LEU A 552 -14.36 3.58 -1.34
CA LEU A 552 -14.67 4.81 -2.08
C LEU A 552 -13.43 5.42 -2.75
N PHE A 553 -12.29 5.47 -2.05
CA PHE A 553 -11.03 5.93 -2.63
C PHE A 553 -10.65 5.07 -3.84
N ASP A 554 -10.72 3.74 -3.69
CA ASP A 554 -10.34 2.79 -4.73
C ASP A 554 -11.31 2.86 -5.92
N ALA A 555 -12.62 2.92 -5.67
CA ALA A 555 -13.64 3.03 -6.72
C ALA A 555 -13.57 4.36 -7.47
N SER A 556 -13.22 5.46 -6.79
CA SER A 556 -13.03 6.79 -7.42
C SER A 556 -11.89 6.78 -8.46
N LYS A 557 -10.78 6.10 -8.15
CA LYS A 557 -9.62 5.99 -9.06
C LYS A 557 -9.83 4.90 -10.12
N ASN A 558 -10.22 3.69 -9.71
CA ASN A 558 -10.31 2.54 -10.61
C ASN A 558 -11.52 2.64 -11.54
N ARG A 559 -12.67 3.10 -11.03
CA ARG A 559 -13.97 3.14 -11.74
C ARG A 559 -14.37 1.83 -12.39
N LEU A 560 -14.10 0.72 -11.71
CA LEU A 560 -14.38 -0.64 -12.18
C LEU A 560 -15.59 -1.28 -11.51
N GLU A 561 -15.99 -0.80 -10.33
CA GLU A 561 -16.91 -1.52 -9.45
C GLU A 561 -18.25 -0.81 -9.27
N THR A 562 -19.28 -1.61 -8.95
CA THR A 562 -20.53 -1.12 -8.36
C THR A 562 -20.48 -1.31 -6.85
N LEU A 563 -20.54 -0.21 -6.09
CA LEU A 563 -20.62 -0.22 -4.64
C LEU A 563 -22.06 -0.09 -4.17
N PHE A 564 -22.41 -0.85 -3.13
CA PHE A 564 -23.73 -0.86 -2.49
C PHE A 564 -23.61 -0.32 -1.07
N LEU A 565 -23.79 1.00 -0.91
CA LEU A 565 -23.70 1.65 0.40
C LEU A 565 -24.98 1.37 1.20
N PRO A 566 -24.94 0.90 2.45
CA PRO A 566 -26.14 0.71 3.27
C PRO A 566 -26.97 2.00 3.34
N TYR A 567 -28.27 1.90 3.04
CA TYR A 567 -29.21 3.01 3.15
C TYR A 567 -30.00 2.90 4.44
N LEU A 568 -29.81 3.88 5.33
CA LEU A 568 -30.38 3.90 6.67
C LEU A 568 -31.61 4.81 6.75
N THR A 569 -32.65 4.30 7.41
CA THR A 569 -33.79 5.10 7.88
C THR A 569 -34.00 4.88 9.37
N VAL A 570 -34.75 5.77 10.02
CA VAL A 570 -35.07 5.64 11.44
C VAL A 570 -36.47 5.05 11.61
N GLN A 571 -36.57 3.91 12.28
CA GLN A 571 -37.83 3.25 12.64
C GLN A 571 -37.83 2.95 14.14
N GLU A 572 -38.89 3.34 14.84
CA GLU A 572 -39.02 3.14 16.31
C GLU A 572 -37.78 3.60 17.10
N ASP A 573 -37.26 4.80 16.78
CA ASP A 573 -36.05 5.40 17.38
C ASP A 573 -34.78 4.54 17.24
N LYS A 574 -34.70 3.70 16.20
CA LYS A 574 -33.51 2.91 15.87
C LYS A 574 -33.17 3.02 14.39
N PRO A 575 -31.87 3.04 14.03
CA PRO A 575 -31.49 3.00 12.62
C PRO A 575 -31.65 1.58 12.07
N VAL A 576 -32.25 1.49 10.89
CA VAL A 576 -32.52 0.24 10.17
C VAL A 576 -32.05 0.38 8.73
N ILE A 577 -31.41 -0.67 8.21
CA ILE A 577 -31.04 -0.76 6.79
C ILE A 577 -32.30 -1.12 6.00
N THR A 578 -32.74 -0.21 5.12
CA THR A 578 -33.96 -0.40 4.30
C THR A 578 -33.68 -0.60 2.81
N GLY A 579 -32.42 -0.45 2.40
CA GLY A 579 -31.98 -0.66 1.03
C GLY A 579 -30.50 -0.35 0.90
N TYR A 580 -30.06 -0.12 -0.34
CA TYR A 580 -28.67 0.24 -0.62
C TYR A 580 -28.61 1.39 -1.63
N TYR A 581 -27.74 2.36 -1.40
CA TYR A 581 -27.43 3.38 -2.38
C TYR A 581 -26.35 2.87 -3.34
N CYS A 582 -26.69 2.81 -4.61
CA CYS A 582 -25.81 2.29 -5.65
C CYS A 582 -24.87 3.38 -6.19
N MET A 583 -23.58 3.12 -6.09
CA MET A 583 -22.52 3.89 -6.74
C MET A 583 -21.86 3.04 -7.81
N GLN A 584 -22.21 3.27 -9.07
CA GLN A 584 -21.70 2.50 -10.18
C GLN A 584 -20.50 3.21 -10.81
N ARG A 585 -19.31 2.62 -10.70
CA ARG A 585 -18.04 3.14 -11.25
C ARG A 585 -17.69 4.55 -10.77
N GLY A 586 -17.98 4.84 -9.51
CA GLY A 586 -17.79 6.15 -8.91
C GLY A 586 -18.85 7.20 -9.29
N VAL A 587 -19.93 6.78 -9.96
CA VAL A 587 -21.08 7.65 -10.29
C VAL A 587 -22.28 7.26 -9.44
N PRO A 588 -22.92 8.21 -8.73
CA PRO A 588 -24.16 7.95 -7.99
C PRO A 588 -25.31 7.59 -8.92
N LYS A 589 -26.05 6.52 -8.62
CA LYS A 589 -27.21 6.06 -9.43
C LYS A 589 -28.55 6.15 -8.69
N GLY A 590 -28.54 6.07 -7.35
CA GLY A 590 -29.73 6.14 -6.51
C GLY A 590 -29.90 4.91 -5.62
N VAL A 591 -31.03 4.85 -4.92
CA VAL A 591 -31.36 3.78 -3.97
C VAL A 591 -31.97 2.58 -4.69
N VAL A 592 -31.52 1.38 -4.33
CA VAL A 592 -32.07 0.09 -4.75
C VAL A 592 -32.63 -0.67 -3.55
N SER A 593 -33.54 -1.61 -3.79
CA SER A 593 -34.12 -2.43 -2.72
C SER A 593 -33.09 -3.34 -2.05
N MET A 594 -33.46 -3.88 -0.89
CA MET A 594 -32.61 -4.84 -0.16
C MET A 594 -32.25 -6.04 -1.03
N GLU A 595 -33.19 -6.55 -1.82
CA GLU A 595 -32.99 -7.73 -2.66
C GLU A 595 -32.03 -7.44 -3.81
N CYS A 596 -32.13 -6.26 -4.44
CA CYS A 596 -31.17 -5.83 -5.47
C CYS A 596 -29.76 -5.66 -4.89
N GLY A 597 -29.63 -5.08 -3.69
CA GLY A 597 -28.35 -4.93 -3.02
C GLY A 597 -27.73 -6.28 -2.63
N GLN A 598 -28.53 -7.18 -2.04
CA GLN A 598 -28.10 -8.55 -1.71
C GLN A 598 -27.64 -9.33 -2.94
N LEU A 599 -28.34 -9.19 -4.08
CA LEU A 599 -27.88 -9.72 -5.35
C LEU A 599 -26.54 -9.10 -5.76
N GLY A 600 -26.36 -7.79 -5.59
CA GLY A 600 -25.06 -7.15 -5.79
C GLY A 600 -23.94 -7.73 -4.91
N PHE A 601 -24.22 -8.01 -3.64
CA PHE A 601 -23.26 -8.65 -2.72
C PHE A 601 -22.99 -10.12 -3.08
N LEU A 602 -23.95 -10.84 -3.67
CA LEU A 602 -23.73 -12.20 -4.19
C LEU A 602 -22.64 -12.18 -5.27
N GLU A 603 -22.74 -11.22 -6.19
CA GLU A 603 -21.87 -11.08 -7.35
C GLU A 603 -20.45 -10.62 -6.96
N ASN A 604 -20.35 -9.90 -5.84
CA ASN A 604 -19.10 -9.49 -5.20
C ASN A 604 -18.55 -10.54 -4.20
N GLY A 605 -19.21 -11.68 -4.02
CA GLY A 605 -18.77 -12.76 -3.12
C GLY A 605 -18.92 -12.45 -1.63
N ALA A 606 -19.68 -11.43 -1.28
CA ALA A 606 -19.91 -10.95 0.09
C ALA A 606 -21.23 -11.42 0.70
N LEU A 607 -22.09 -12.11 -0.05
CA LEU A 607 -23.36 -12.62 0.47
C LEU A 607 -23.15 -13.91 1.28
N LYS A 608 -23.51 -13.89 2.56
CA LYS A 608 -23.47 -15.05 3.47
C LYS A 608 -24.73 -15.90 3.35
N GLN A 609 -25.88 -15.23 3.35
CA GLN A 609 -27.18 -15.87 3.38
C GLN A 609 -28.20 -15.06 2.57
N TYR A 610 -29.08 -15.77 1.87
CA TYR A 610 -30.25 -15.18 1.21
C TYR A 610 -31.51 -15.96 1.60
N ILE A 611 -32.65 -15.30 1.78
CA ILE A 611 -33.94 -15.98 2.00
C ILE A 611 -34.81 -15.75 0.77
N ALA A 612 -35.03 -16.81 0.00
CA ALA A 612 -35.87 -16.79 -1.19
C ALA A 612 -37.28 -17.30 -0.86
N GLU A 613 -38.30 -16.63 -1.38
CA GLU A 613 -39.68 -17.15 -1.39
C GLU A 613 -39.90 -17.99 -2.65
N THR A 614 -40.46 -19.19 -2.51
CA THR A 614 -40.62 -20.15 -3.62
C THR A 614 -41.94 -20.00 -4.39
N GLY A 615 -42.65 -18.88 -4.25
CA GLY A 615 -43.93 -18.60 -4.94
C GLY A 615 -45.14 -19.39 -4.41
N ASN A 616 -44.93 -20.45 -3.63
CA ASN A 616 -45.96 -21.23 -2.95
C ASN A 616 -46.10 -20.89 -1.45
N GLY A 617 -45.42 -19.84 -0.98
CA GLY A 617 -45.36 -19.45 0.44
C GLY A 617 -44.32 -20.20 1.28
N ASP A 618 -43.51 -21.10 0.68
CA ASP A 618 -42.37 -21.71 1.38
C ASP A 618 -41.13 -20.82 1.26
N TYR A 619 -40.38 -20.73 2.36
CA TYR A 619 -39.13 -19.97 2.46
C TYR A 619 -37.91 -20.89 2.43
N LEU A 620 -36.96 -20.56 1.56
CA LEU A 620 -35.71 -21.27 1.39
C LEU A 620 -34.55 -20.37 1.81
N ARG A 621 -33.77 -20.82 2.79
CA ARG A 621 -32.49 -20.20 3.13
C ARG A 621 -31.42 -20.73 2.20
N LEU A 622 -30.76 -19.84 1.46
CA LEU A 622 -29.63 -20.14 0.59
C LEU A 622 -28.33 -19.69 1.26
N THR A 623 -27.29 -20.53 1.17
CA THR A 623 -25.95 -20.31 1.73
C THR A 623 -24.89 -20.91 0.80
N ALA A 624 -23.60 -20.73 1.12
CA ALA A 624 -22.47 -21.33 0.39
C ALA A 624 -22.50 -21.06 -1.14
N PHE A 625 -22.54 -19.78 -1.49
CA PHE A 625 -22.62 -19.36 -2.88
C PHE A 625 -21.29 -19.50 -3.63
N TYR A 626 -21.37 -19.99 -4.87
CA TYR A 626 -20.27 -20.04 -5.82
C TYR A 626 -20.75 -19.53 -7.19
N THR A 627 -20.10 -18.49 -7.70
CA THR A 627 -20.53 -17.81 -8.93
C THR A 627 -19.49 -17.95 -10.04
N GLU A 628 -19.92 -18.42 -11.21
CA GLU A 628 -19.12 -18.47 -12.43
C GLU A 628 -19.67 -17.51 -13.49
N TYR A 629 -18.78 -16.88 -14.24
CA TYR A 629 -19.13 -15.93 -15.31
C TYR A 629 -18.71 -16.47 -16.66
N ASP A 630 -19.56 -16.25 -17.66
CA ASP A 630 -19.22 -16.43 -19.07
C ASP A 630 -19.68 -15.19 -19.85
N LEU A 631 -18.72 -14.34 -20.22
CA LEU A 631 -18.99 -13.16 -21.04
C LEU A 631 -18.84 -13.53 -22.52
N SER A 632 -19.98 -13.67 -23.20
CA SER A 632 -20.01 -13.92 -24.63
C SER A 632 -19.60 -12.69 -25.45
N ALA A 633 -19.04 -12.92 -26.64
CA ALA A 633 -18.68 -11.85 -27.59
C ALA A 633 -19.88 -11.01 -28.10
N GLN A 634 -21.11 -11.40 -27.78
CA GLN A 634 -22.35 -10.71 -28.17
C GLN A 634 -22.94 -9.81 -27.07
N GLY A 635 -22.24 -9.63 -25.93
CA GLY A 635 -22.73 -8.78 -24.83
C GLY A 635 -23.66 -9.49 -23.84
N ARG A 636 -23.85 -10.80 -23.99
CA ARG A 636 -24.51 -11.61 -22.96
C ARG A 636 -23.51 -12.02 -21.89
N VAL A 637 -23.81 -11.65 -20.65
CA VAL A 637 -23.13 -12.08 -19.43
C VAL A 637 -23.96 -13.21 -18.83
N LYS A 638 -23.48 -14.45 -18.97
CA LYS A 638 -24.09 -15.59 -18.28
C LYS A 638 -23.47 -15.73 -16.89
N ILE A 639 -24.32 -15.78 -15.88
CA ILE A 639 -23.94 -15.89 -14.48
C ILE A 639 -24.52 -17.20 -13.95
N SER A 640 -23.65 -18.13 -13.59
CA SER A 640 -24.06 -19.42 -13.05
C SER A 640 -23.78 -19.45 -11.56
N VAL A 641 -24.82 -19.55 -10.73
CA VAL A 641 -24.70 -19.54 -9.27
C VAL A 641 -24.99 -20.95 -8.76
N SER A 642 -24.07 -21.53 -8.02
CA SER A 642 -24.28 -22.77 -7.25
C SER A 642 -24.40 -22.42 -5.78
N CYS A 643 -25.43 -22.92 -5.08
CA CYS A 643 -25.62 -22.64 -3.66
C CYS A 643 -26.30 -23.80 -2.92
N GLU A 644 -26.14 -23.83 -1.60
CA GLU A 644 -26.80 -24.78 -0.72
C GLU A 644 -28.10 -24.20 -0.15
N GLY A 645 -29.17 -24.99 -0.15
CA GLY A 645 -30.49 -24.61 0.35
C GLY A 645 -30.92 -25.37 1.60
N GLU A 646 -31.52 -24.67 2.55
CA GLU A 646 -32.20 -25.19 3.74
C GLU A 646 -33.66 -24.71 3.73
N LEU A 647 -34.62 -25.64 3.78
CA LEU A 647 -36.05 -25.30 3.76
C LEU A 647 -36.52 -24.89 5.17
N LEU A 648 -36.94 -23.64 5.34
CA LEU A 648 -37.36 -23.11 6.64
C LEU A 648 -38.79 -23.54 7.01
N GLN A 649 -39.69 -23.64 6.02
CA GLN A 649 -41.09 -24.06 6.17
C GLN A 649 -41.54 -24.92 4.96
N GLY A 650 -42.49 -25.85 5.16
CA GLY A 650 -43.02 -26.77 4.13
C GLY A 650 -42.67 -28.26 4.36
N GLU A 651 -43.54 -29.03 5.05
CA GLU A 651 -43.27 -30.44 5.40
C GLU A 651 -43.31 -31.42 4.20
N GLU A 652 -44.10 -31.15 3.17
CA GLU A 652 -44.23 -32.05 1.99
C GLU A 652 -42.99 -32.01 1.09
N VAL A 653 -42.42 -30.82 0.86
CA VAL A 653 -41.18 -30.62 0.09
C VAL A 653 -39.98 -31.20 0.84
N LYS A 654 -39.96 -31.10 2.19
CA LYS A 654 -38.94 -31.74 3.03
C LYS A 654 -38.90 -33.26 2.84
N GLN A 655 -40.05 -33.93 2.78
CA GLN A 655 -40.09 -35.39 2.61
C GLN A 655 -39.61 -35.85 1.21
N GLN A 656 -39.91 -35.09 0.15
CA GLN A 656 -39.44 -35.41 -1.21
C GLN A 656 -37.95 -35.09 -1.42
N ALA A 657 -37.48 -33.93 -0.94
CA ALA A 657 -36.08 -33.52 -1.06
C ALA A 657 -35.13 -34.39 -0.22
N PHE A 658 -35.56 -34.82 0.97
CA PHE A 658 -34.78 -35.72 1.84
C PHE A 658 -34.62 -37.14 1.26
N GLN A 659 -35.59 -37.63 0.48
CA GLN A 659 -35.50 -38.96 -0.15
C GLN A 659 -34.58 -39.00 -1.38
N GLN A 660 -34.41 -37.88 -2.11
CA GLN A 660 -33.64 -37.84 -3.36
C GLN A 660 -32.29 -37.13 -3.26
N LYS A 661 -31.96 -36.50 -2.12
CA LYS A 661 -30.75 -35.66 -1.91
C LYS A 661 -30.58 -34.51 -2.94
N VAL A 662 -31.64 -34.17 -3.68
CA VAL A 662 -31.65 -33.13 -4.72
C VAL A 662 -32.95 -32.34 -4.56
N PHE A 663 -32.88 -31.02 -4.52
CA PHE A 663 -34.07 -30.18 -4.60
C PHE A 663 -34.75 -30.37 -5.97
N PRO A 664 -36.09 -30.38 -6.07
CA PRO A 664 -36.77 -30.41 -7.37
C PRO A 664 -36.26 -29.29 -8.30
N GLU A 665 -36.04 -29.57 -9.59
CA GLU A 665 -35.61 -28.58 -10.60
C GLU A 665 -36.51 -27.33 -10.61
N ALA A 666 -37.79 -27.49 -10.23
CA ALA A 666 -38.75 -26.41 -10.09
C ALA A 666 -38.30 -25.29 -9.13
N ILE A 667 -37.58 -25.63 -8.04
CA ILE A 667 -37.09 -24.65 -7.05
C ILE A 667 -35.94 -23.84 -7.65
N SER A 668 -34.96 -24.51 -8.29
CA SER A 668 -33.88 -23.83 -9.01
C SER A 668 -34.42 -22.93 -10.12
N HIS A 669 -35.44 -23.37 -10.86
CA HIS A 669 -36.10 -22.55 -11.89
C HIS A 669 -36.82 -21.33 -11.30
N ALA A 670 -37.53 -21.49 -10.18
CA ALA A 670 -38.22 -20.39 -9.50
C ALA A 670 -37.24 -19.33 -8.99
N VAL A 671 -36.17 -19.75 -8.31
CA VAL A 671 -35.10 -18.85 -7.82
C VAL A 671 -34.40 -18.17 -9.00
N THR A 672 -34.05 -18.91 -10.05
CA THR A 672 -33.45 -18.35 -11.27
C THR A 672 -34.35 -17.29 -11.90
N SER A 673 -35.65 -17.56 -12.04
CA SER A 673 -36.61 -16.62 -12.62
C SER A 673 -36.74 -15.34 -11.78
N TYR A 674 -36.75 -15.50 -10.46
CA TYR A 674 -36.81 -14.38 -9.52
C TYR A 674 -35.56 -13.48 -9.62
N VAL A 675 -34.36 -14.07 -9.55
CA VAL A 675 -33.09 -13.35 -9.68
C VAL A 675 -32.96 -12.69 -11.06
N GLN A 676 -33.34 -13.39 -12.13
CA GLN A 676 -33.35 -12.86 -13.49
C GLN A 676 -34.25 -11.63 -13.60
N ASN A 677 -35.45 -11.66 -13.03
CA ASN A 677 -36.38 -10.53 -13.07
C ASN A 677 -35.83 -9.32 -12.30
N LEU A 678 -35.24 -9.51 -11.12
CA LEU A 678 -34.59 -8.43 -10.37
C LEU A 678 -33.45 -7.78 -11.15
N ALA A 679 -32.58 -8.60 -11.75
CA ALA A 679 -31.46 -8.11 -12.53
C ALA A 679 -31.89 -7.37 -13.79
N GLU A 680 -32.92 -7.87 -14.50
CA GLU A 680 -33.48 -7.20 -15.66
C GLU A 680 -34.17 -5.89 -15.32
N ASP A 681 -34.91 -5.83 -14.21
CA ASP A 681 -35.57 -4.61 -13.73
C ASP A 681 -34.54 -3.53 -13.38
N SER A 682 -33.53 -3.88 -12.58
CA SER A 682 -32.41 -2.99 -12.24
C SER A 682 -31.69 -2.48 -13.49
N LEU A 683 -31.42 -3.36 -14.45
CA LEU A 683 -30.69 -3.00 -15.66
C LEU A 683 -31.52 -2.12 -16.61
N LYS A 684 -32.78 -2.49 -16.88
CA LYS A 684 -33.64 -1.79 -17.86
C LYS A 684 -34.21 -0.49 -17.31
N ASN A 685 -34.70 -0.51 -16.07
CA ASN A 685 -35.44 0.62 -15.49
C ASN A 685 -34.52 1.57 -14.74
N GLN A 686 -33.52 1.05 -14.02
CA GLN A 686 -32.62 1.87 -13.19
C GLN A 686 -31.26 2.11 -13.86
N LYS A 687 -30.94 1.41 -14.97
CA LYS A 687 -29.63 1.44 -15.64
C LYS A 687 -28.47 1.10 -14.70
N ILE A 688 -28.70 0.16 -13.78
CA ILE A 688 -27.73 -0.31 -12.80
C ILE A 688 -27.31 -1.76 -13.13
N ASP A 689 -26.01 -1.98 -13.29
CA ASP A 689 -25.43 -3.33 -13.42
C ASP A 689 -25.07 -3.88 -12.04
N LEU A 690 -25.86 -4.86 -11.58
CA LEU A 690 -25.66 -5.55 -10.30
C LEU A 690 -24.57 -6.62 -10.36
N SER A 691 -24.22 -7.11 -11.55
CA SER A 691 -23.30 -8.25 -11.73
C SER A 691 -21.81 -7.91 -11.62
N ASN A 692 -21.51 -6.60 -11.51
CA ASN A 692 -20.16 -6.07 -11.53
C ASN A 692 -19.32 -6.57 -12.72
N SER A 693 -19.99 -6.86 -13.84
CA SER A 693 -19.43 -7.55 -15.01
C SER A 693 -18.24 -6.83 -15.64
N TYR A 694 -18.15 -5.51 -15.45
CA TYR A 694 -17.06 -4.66 -15.92
C TYR A 694 -15.71 -5.02 -15.31
N LYS A 695 -15.67 -5.28 -14.00
CA LYS A 695 -14.44 -5.66 -13.30
C LYS A 695 -13.85 -6.92 -13.92
N LYS A 696 -14.73 -7.85 -14.30
CA LYS A 696 -14.41 -9.14 -14.91
C LYS A 696 -14.12 -9.04 -16.40
N LEU A 697 -14.59 -8.01 -17.10
CA LEU A 697 -14.49 -7.84 -18.55
C LEU A 697 -13.06 -8.02 -19.09
N GLY A 698 -12.06 -7.53 -18.35
CA GLY A 698 -10.66 -7.65 -18.74
C GLY A 698 -10.17 -9.09 -18.89
N GLY A 699 -10.65 -10.00 -18.04
CA GLY A 699 -10.31 -11.43 -18.09
C GLY A 699 -10.95 -12.16 -19.26
N TYR A 700 -12.18 -11.77 -19.65
CA TYR A 700 -12.96 -12.49 -20.66
C TYR A 700 -12.85 -11.89 -22.08
N ASN A 701 -12.85 -10.55 -22.21
CA ASN A 701 -12.77 -9.87 -23.51
C ASN A 701 -11.89 -8.62 -23.46
N ARG A 702 -10.61 -8.85 -23.77
CA ARG A 702 -9.58 -7.81 -23.77
C ARG A 702 -9.85 -6.66 -24.76
N ALA A 703 -10.43 -6.94 -25.93
CA ALA A 703 -10.67 -5.92 -26.95
C ALA A 703 -11.72 -4.90 -26.47
N TRP A 704 -12.78 -5.40 -25.82
CA TRP A 704 -13.81 -4.57 -25.22
C TRP A 704 -13.28 -3.75 -24.06
N TYR A 705 -12.50 -4.36 -23.16
CA TYR A 705 -11.85 -3.65 -22.08
C TYR A 705 -10.91 -2.52 -22.59
N GLN A 706 -10.18 -2.75 -23.69
CA GLN A 706 -9.34 -1.71 -24.32
C GLN A 706 -10.15 -0.56 -24.93
N ALA A 707 -11.26 -0.87 -25.60
CA ALA A 707 -12.15 0.14 -26.17
C ALA A 707 -12.73 1.04 -25.06
N TRP A 708 -13.18 0.41 -23.97
CA TRP A 708 -13.67 1.11 -22.78
C TRP A 708 -12.60 2.01 -22.15
N LYS A 709 -11.39 1.48 -21.88
CA LYS A 709 -10.32 2.24 -21.22
C LYS A 709 -9.90 3.49 -22.02
N LYS A 710 -9.81 3.37 -23.34
CA LYS A 710 -9.50 4.52 -24.22
C LYS A 710 -10.53 5.64 -24.14
N GLN A 711 -11.80 5.29 -23.94
CA GLN A 711 -12.91 6.25 -23.86
C GLN A 711 -12.95 6.95 -22.50
N GLN A 712 -12.60 6.24 -21.43
CA GLN A 712 -12.40 6.81 -20.09
C GLN A 712 -11.27 7.86 -20.09
N GLU A 713 -10.15 7.57 -20.76
CA GLU A 713 -9.02 8.49 -20.91
C GLU A 713 -9.34 9.71 -21.78
N SER A 714 -10.31 9.63 -22.71
CA SER A 714 -10.71 10.75 -23.58
C SER A 714 -11.69 11.76 -22.96
N GLY A 715 -12.11 11.58 -21.70
CA GLY A 715 -12.84 12.60 -20.93
C GLY A 715 -14.29 12.87 -21.38
N THR A 716 -14.84 12.11 -22.33
CA THR A 716 -16.27 12.19 -22.70
C THR A 716 -17.11 11.45 -21.67
N ALA A 717 -17.41 12.13 -20.56
CA ALA A 717 -18.18 11.59 -19.43
C ALA A 717 -19.62 11.14 -19.77
N ASN A 718 -20.15 11.49 -20.96
CA ASN A 718 -21.54 11.27 -21.36
C ASN A 718 -21.71 10.49 -22.69
N ALA A 719 -20.67 9.83 -23.20
CA ALA A 719 -20.84 8.98 -24.38
C ALA A 719 -21.31 7.58 -23.95
N GLU A 720 -22.54 7.21 -24.33
CA GLU A 720 -23.16 5.89 -24.17
C GLU A 720 -22.11 4.78 -24.36
N ILE A 721 -21.88 3.98 -23.32
CA ILE A 721 -20.92 2.89 -23.37
C ILE A 721 -21.54 1.83 -24.29
N PRO A 722 -20.89 1.41 -25.39
CA PRO A 722 -21.45 0.37 -26.24
C PRO A 722 -21.73 -0.93 -25.47
N TYR A 723 -21.11 -1.13 -24.31
CA TYR A 723 -21.42 -2.18 -23.34
C TYR A 723 -22.68 -1.90 -22.50
N GLU A 724 -22.90 -0.69 -21.98
CA GLU A 724 -24.07 -0.38 -21.11
C GLU A 724 -25.41 -0.62 -21.81
N ASP A 725 -25.51 -0.24 -23.08
CA ASP A 725 -26.77 -0.39 -23.83
C ASP A 725 -26.91 -1.75 -24.52
N THR A 726 -25.88 -2.60 -24.49
CA THR A 726 -25.90 -3.92 -25.13
C THR A 726 -25.82 -5.10 -24.17
N ILE A 727 -25.54 -4.85 -22.88
CA ILE A 727 -25.44 -5.93 -21.92
C ILE A 727 -26.78 -6.60 -21.67
N GLN A 728 -26.71 -7.92 -21.60
CA GLN A 728 -27.82 -8.77 -21.22
C GLN A 728 -27.32 -9.73 -20.15
N LEU A 729 -27.92 -9.66 -18.97
CA LEU A 729 -27.62 -10.58 -17.88
C LEU A 729 -28.49 -11.83 -18.04
N GLN A 730 -27.88 -13.00 -17.87
CA GLN A 730 -28.58 -14.28 -17.87
C GLN A 730 -28.14 -15.11 -16.67
N TYR A 731 -29.04 -15.31 -15.72
CA TYR A 731 -28.79 -16.10 -14.53
C TYR A 731 -29.17 -17.57 -14.73
N ASP A 732 -28.41 -18.44 -14.07
CA ASP A 732 -28.62 -19.89 -13.99
C ASP A 732 -28.29 -20.33 -12.56
N VAL A 733 -29.30 -20.44 -11.70
CA VAL A 733 -29.12 -20.73 -10.27
C VAL A 733 -29.40 -22.20 -9.99
N ARG A 734 -28.40 -22.91 -9.48
CA ARG A 734 -28.46 -24.33 -9.14
C ARG A 734 -28.39 -24.50 -7.62
N VAL A 735 -29.44 -25.09 -7.05
CA VAL A 735 -29.58 -25.25 -5.59
C VAL A 735 -29.37 -26.71 -5.19
N THR A 736 -28.41 -26.97 -4.31
CA THR A 736 -28.15 -28.29 -3.72
C THR A 736 -28.63 -28.36 -2.27
N MET A 737 -28.99 -29.55 -1.78
CA MET A 737 -29.39 -29.73 -0.37
C MET A 737 -28.17 -29.64 0.55
N VAL A 738 -28.33 -29.02 1.73
CA VAL A 738 -27.36 -29.13 2.83
C VAL A 738 -27.39 -30.57 3.36
N ASP A 739 -26.30 -31.33 3.20
CA ASP A 739 -26.13 -32.64 3.82
C ASP A 739 -25.82 -32.42 5.33
N HIS A 740 -26.82 -32.55 6.20
CA HIS A 740 -26.62 -32.58 7.67
C HIS A 740 -26.12 -33.94 8.15
#